data_AF-A0A8C9TZZ0-F1
#
_entry.id   AF-A0A8C9TZZ0-F1
#
_cell.length_a   1.000
_cell.length_b   1.000
_cell.length_c   1.000
_cell.angle_alpha   90.00
_cell.angle_beta   90.00
_cell.angle_gamma   90.00
#
_symmetry.space_group_name_H-M   'P 1'
#
loop_
_entity.id
_entity.type
_entity.pdbx_description
1 polymer ?
#
loop_
_entity_poly.entity_id
_entity_poly.type
_entity_poly.pdbx_seq_one_letter_code
_entity_poly.pdbx_strand_id
1 'polypeptide(L)'
;MAETLTLFTSIGLSEQKAKETLKNESLSSALRGAISQAQSIMGPNLDKATGTLLYSMTSRLKDVRHLTFLTEYIGHRKITTDLQLSAALEFLKNHPNDLIVQPEFDAACGVGVVVTPEQIEESVEAVVKKYENQLLKERYHFNMGLLMGEARAGLKWADGKSIKNEVDMQVLHLLGSKTEADLEKKPKGKHGNSLTRGDCDGLCCAFLVIFLFCSLGENYKTEGYVVTPNTMDLLNKHLEITGGQVRTRFPPEPNGILHIGHAKAINFNFGYAKANDGICFLRYDDTNPEKEEEKYFTGIRDMVEWLGYKPYKVTYASDNFQELYDLAVELIRRGHAYVCHQRVEELKGHNPPPSPWRDRPVEESLILFERMRKGMFSEAEVTLRMKMVMEDGKQDPVAYRIKYTPHHRTGDTWCIYPTYDYTHCLCDSIENITHSLCTKEFQARRSSYYWLCNALDVYCPVQWEYGRLNLTYTVVSKRKIIKLVEMGAVRDWDDPRLFTLTALRRRGFPPEAINNFCARVGVTVAQTTIEPHLLEACVRDVLNDTAPRAMAVLEPLKVTITNLYHSLVQVPDFPANEERGSHKVPFTRTIYIERSDFREVMEKGYKRLTPDQPVGLRHAGYVISLQKSIKDNSGKVVELEVTCTKTDSAEKPKAFIHWVSQPLKCEVRLYENLFKHSYPEDSQVVPEGFLSDINHDSLQVIENALVDYSVSGAKVFDKFQFERVGYFSLDPDSTKEKLVFNRTVTLKEDPGKI
;
A
#
# COMPACT_ATOMS: atom_id res chain seq x y z
N MET A 1 -26.18 29.23 -39.41
CA MET A 1 -25.15 30.00 -38.68
C MET A 1 -25.22 29.78 -37.17
N ALA A 2 -26.37 29.99 -36.50
CA ALA A 2 -26.51 29.78 -35.06
C ALA A 2 -26.22 28.31 -34.63
N GLU A 3 -26.74 27.33 -35.38
CA GLU A 3 -26.56 25.91 -35.10
C GLU A 3 -25.11 25.41 -35.26
N THR A 4 -24.37 25.97 -36.22
CA THR A 4 -22.94 25.66 -36.42
C THR A 4 -22.07 26.35 -35.37
N LEU A 5 -22.46 27.54 -34.91
CA LEU A 5 -21.79 28.21 -33.80
C LEU A 5 -21.94 27.39 -32.51
N THR A 6 -23.15 26.90 -32.22
CA THR A 6 -23.40 26.04 -31.05
C THR A 6 -22.62 24.73 -31.13
N LEU A 7 -22.50 24.13 -32.32
CA LEU A 7 -21.71 22.92 -32.55
C LEU A 7 -20.21 23.13 -32.31
N PHE A 8 -19.67 24.29 -32.71
CA PHE A 8 -18.25 24.60 -32.50
C PHE A 8 -17.94 24.94 -31.04
N THR A 9 -18.88 25.57 -30.34
CA THR A 9 -18.72 25.82 -28.90
C THR A 9 -18.90 24.55 -28.06
N SER A 10 -19.74 23.59 -28.49
CA SER A 10 -19.95 22.34 -27.75
C SER A 10 -18.70 21.46 -27.74
N ILE A 11 -17.87 21.52 -28.78
CA ILE A 11 -16.59 20.82 -28.87
C ILE A 11 -15.43 21.55 -28.19
N GLY A 12 -15.69 22.65 -27.46
CA GLY A 12 -14.71 23.32 -26.61
C GLY A 12 -14.02 24.57 -27.21
N LEU A 13 -14.43 25.05 -28.38
CA LEU A 13 -13.92 26.32 -28.91
C LEU A 13 -14.54 27.51 -28.18
N SER A 14 -13.73 28.52 -27.85
CA SER A 14 -14.23 29.81 -27.36
C SER A 14 -15.15 30.45 -28.40
N GLU A 15 -16.15 31.21 -27.96
CA GLU A 15 -17.12 31.86 -28.85
C GLU A 15 -16.44 32.75 -29.91
N GLN A 16 -15.35 33.44 -29.55
CA GLN A 16 -14.55 34.23 -30.49
C GLN A 16 -13.93 33.36 -31.59
N LYS A 17 -13.23 32.29 -31.21
CA LYS A 17 -12.57 31.37 -32.16
C LYS A 17 -13.58 30.62 -33.03
N ALA A 18 -14.77 30.30 -32.51
CA ALA A 18 -15.85 29.71 -33.28
C ALA A 18 -16.38 30.69 -34.35
N LYS A 19 -16.56 31.98 -34.02
CA LYS A 19 -16.94 33.03 -34.98
C LYS A 19 -15.88 33.23 -36.07
N GLU A 20 -14.60 33.18 -35.73
CA GLU A 20 -13.49 33.25 -36.69
C GLU A 20 -13.48 32.03 -37.62
N THR A 21 -13.70 30.84 -37.07
CA THR A 21 -13.73 29.58 -37.84
C THR A 21 -14.91 29.54 -38.81
N LEU A 22 -16.06 30.11 -38.44
CA LEU A 22 -17.23 30.22 -39.33
C LEU A 22 -16.99 31.11 -40.55
N LYS A 23 -16.07 32.07 -40.48
CA LYS A 23 -15.70 32.90 -41.63
C LYS A 23 -14.90 32.13 -42.69
N ASN A 24 -14.28 31.01 -42.32
CA ASN A 24 -13.57 30.14 -43.23
C ASN A 24 -14.47 28.95 -43.63
N GLU A 25 -15.14 29.06 -44.78
CA GLU A 25 -16.10 28.06 -45.25
C GLU A 25 -15.47 26.66 -45.43
N SER A 26 -14.23 26.60 -45.93
CA SER A 26 -13.51 25.34 -46.15
C SER A 26 -13.22 24.61 -44.84
N LEU A 27 -12.68 25.33 -43.85
CA LEU A 27 -12.40 24.79 -42.52
C LEU A 27 -13.70 24.44 -41.78
N SER A 28 -14.72 25.28 -41.90
CA SER A 28 -16.03 25.04 -41.28
C SER A 28 -16.73 23.79 -41.84
N SER A 29 -16.58 23.50 -43.13
CA SER A 29 -17.11 22.29 -43.76
C SER A 29 -16.34 21.05 -43.31
N ALA A 30 -15.01 21.09 -43.35
CA ALA A 30 -14.15 19.98 -42.92
C ALA A 30 -14.34 19.63 -41.43
N LEU A 31 -14.44 20.64 -40.57
CA LEU A 31 -14.68 20.45 -39.14
C LEU A 31 -16.06 19.87 -38.86
N ARG A 32 -17.10 20.28 -39.59
CA ARG A 32 -18.43 19.66 -39.48
C ARG A 32 -18.42 18.19 -39.88
N GLY A 33 -17.74 17.86 -40.97
CA GLY A 33 -17.57 16.47 -41.42
C GLY A 33 -16.87 15.61 -40.36
N ALA A 34 -15.75 16.10 -39.83
CA ALA A 34 -14.98 15.41 -38.79
C ALA A 34 -15.79 15.23 -37.48
N ILE A 35 -16.54 16.25 -37.05
CA ILE A 35 -17.42 16.16 -35.86
C ILE A 35 -18.51 15.11 -36.07
N SER A 36 -19.21 15.14 -37.21
CA SER A 36 -20.30 14.20 -37.50
C SER A 36 -19.81 12.76 -37.54
N GLN A 37 -18.62 12.53 -38.09
CA GLN A 37 -18.01 11.20 -38.12
C GLN A 37 -17.54 10.75 -36.72
N ALA A 38 -16.89 11.64 -35.95
CA ALA A 38 -16.51 11.32 -34.58
C ALA A 38 -17.74 11.01 -33.68
N GLN A 39 -18.85 11.74 -33.86
CA GLN A 39 -20.11 11.49 -33.17
C GLN A 39 -20.72 10.13 -33.53
N SER A 40 -20.52 9.63 -34.76
CA SER A 40 -20.98 8.30 -35.17
C SER A 40 -20.24 7.17 -34.45
N ILE A 41 -19.00 7.43 -34.00
CA ILE A 41 -18.13 6.44 -33.33
C ILE A 41 -18.27 6.53 -31.80
N MET A 42 -18.30 7.75 -31.26
CA MET A 42 -18.26 8.01 -29.80
C MET A 42 -19.63 8.34 -29.18
N GLY A 43 -20.67 8.55 -29.99
CA GLY A 43 -21.97 9.03 -29.54
C GLY A 43 -22.15 10.56 -29.67
N PRO A 44 -23.33 11.10 -29.32
CA PRO A 44 -23.70 12.49 -29.64
C PRO A 44 -22.90 13.56 -28.90
N ASN A 45 -22.36 13.25 -27.71
CA ASN A 45 -21.61 14.17 -26.87
C ASN A 45 -20.10 13.89 -26.96
N LEU A 46 -19.38 14.74 -27.70
CA LEU A 46 -17.92 14.71 -27.75
C LEU A 46 -17.33 15.46 -26.56
N ASP A 47 -16.26 14.93 -25.97
CA ASP A 47 -15.49 15.63 -24.95
C ASP A 47 -14.69 16.80 -25.57
N LYS A 48 -14.42 17.83 -24.77
CA LYS A 48 -13.76 19.06 -25.23
C LYS A 48 -12.31 18.82 -25.69
N ALA A 49 -11.64 17.79 -25.17
CA ALA A 49 -10.27 17.47 -25.56
C ALA A 49 -10.24 16.89 -26.98
N THR A 50 -11.09 15.89 -27.24
CA THR A 50 -11.33 15.34 -28.58
C THR A 50 -11.75 16.42 -29.57
N GLY A 51 -12.67 17.30 -29.15
CA GLY A 51 -13.09 18.45 -29.95
C GLY A 51 -11.96 19.40 -30.36
N THR A 52 -11.05 19.67 -29.42
CA THR A 52 -9.84 20.48 -29.68
C THR A 52 -8.90 19.79 -30.67
N LEU A 53 -8.73 18.46 -30.57
CA LEU A 53 -7.93 17.69 -31.53
C LEU A 53 -8.53 17.68 -32.93
N LEU A 54 -9.85 17.51 -33.06
CA LEU A 54 -10.55 17.57 -34.35
C LEU A 54 -10.40 18.95 -35.01
N TYR A 55 -10.46 20.02 -34.23
CA TYR A 55 -10.16 21.37 -34.70
C TYR A 55 -8.69 21.51 -35.13
N SER A 56 -7.76 21.03 -34.32
CA SER A 56 -6.33 21.10 -34.59
C SER A 56 -5.94 20.26 -35.83
N MET A 57 -6.62 19.15 -36.06
CA MET A 57 -6.46 18.30 -37.24
C MET A 57 -6.95 19.04 -38.48
N THR A 58 -8.21 19.49 -38.48
CA THR A 58 -8.83 20.11 -39.66
C THR A 58 -8.20 21.44 -40.06
N SER A 59 -7.62 22.17 -39.11
CA SER A 59 -6.88 23.42 -39.39
C SER A 59 -5.49 23.21 -39.99
N ARG A 60 -4.85 22.04 -39.76
CA ARG A 60 -3.48 21.74 -40.21
C ARG A 60 -3.43 20.75 -41.38
N LEU A 61 -4.47 19.96 -41.57
CA LEU A 61 -4.56 18.95 -42.62
C LEU A 61 -4.80 19.60 -43.99
N LYS A 62 -3.83 19.46 -44.89
CA LYS A 62 -3.92 19.97 -46.27
C LYS A 62 -4.57 18.98 -47.23
N ASP A 63 -4.45 17.68 -46.95
CA ASP A 63 -5.00 16.61 -47.78
C ASP A 63 -6.30 16.07 -47.19
N VAL A 64 -7.42 16.35 -47.85
CA VAL A 64 -8.76 15.97 -47.40
C VAL A 64 -8.98 14.45 -47.48
N ARG A 65 -8.17 13.71 -48.26
CA ARG A 65 -8.30 12.25 -48.41
C ARG A 65 -8.08 11.48 -47.11
N HIS A 66 -7.23 12.00 -46.23
CA HIS A 66 -6.90 11.35 -44.95
C HIS A 66 -7.76 11.85 -43.78
N LEU A 67 -8.73 12.73 -44.03
CA LEU A 67 -9.59 13.30 -42.99
C LEU A 67 -10.43 12.21 -42.31
N THR A 68 -11.02 11.30 -43.09
CA THR A 68 -11.82 10.19 -42.58
C THR A 68 -10.99 9.24 -41.70
N PHE A 69 -9.78 8.91 -42.15
CA PHE A 69 -8.85 8.01 -41.48
C PHE A 69 -8.39 8.58 -40.12
N LEU A 70 -7.93 9.84 -40.08
CA LEU A 70 -7.52 10.47 -38.82
C LEU A 70 -8.68 10.69 -37.85
N THR A 71 -9.88 10.97 -38.39
CA THR A 71 -11.09 11.12 -37.57
C THR A 71 -11.46 9.80 -36.87
N GLU A 72 -11.29 8.65 -37.54
CA GLU A 72 -11.47 7.34 -36.91
C GLU A 72 -10.44 7.08 -35.80
N TYR A 73 -9.17 7.43 -36.02
CA TYR A 73 -8.13 7.29 -35.01
C TYR A 73 -8.36 8.17 -33.77
N ILE A 74 -8.84 9.40 -33.97
CA ILE A 74 -9.24 10.28 -32.86
C ILE A 74 -10.52 9.75 -32.19
N GLY A 75 -11.51 9.30 -32.97
CA GLY A 75 -12.77 8.73 -32.48
C GLY A 75 -12.60 7.46 -31.64
N HIS A 76 -11.66 6.59 -32.02
CA HIS A 76 -11.29 5.41 -31.24
C HIS A 76 -10.31 5.70 -30.09
N ARG A 77 -9.97 6.98 -29.84
CA ARG A 77 -9.01 7.41 -28.81
C ARG A 77 -7.61 6.79 -28.97
N LYS A 78 -7.20 6.50 -30.21
CA LYS A 78 -5.82 6.08 -30.53
C LYS A 78 -4.85 7.25 -30.55
N ILE A 79 -5.32 8.42 -30.99
CA ILE A 79 -4.61 9.70 -30.95
C ILE A 79 -5.32 10.59 -29.93
N THR A 80 -4.66 10.88 -28.82
CA THR A 80 -5.23 11.63 -27.69
C THR A 80 -4.46 12.91 -27.37
N THR A 81 -3.29 13.12 -27.97
CA THR A 81 -2.46 14.30 -27.74
C THR A 81 -2.16 15.06 -29.04
N ASP A 82 -1.92 16.38 -28.92
CA ASP A 82 -1.56 17.21 -30.09
C ASP A 82 -0.21 16.81 -30.70
N LEU A 83 0.68 16.21 -29.91
CA LEU A 83 1.97 15.73 -30.38
C LEU A 83 1.84 14.48 -31.25
N GLN A 84 1.02 13.51 -30.83
CA GLN A 84 0.68 12.35 -31.65
C GLN A 84 -0.01 12.80 -32.95
N LEU A 85 -0.90 13.78 -32.87
CA LEU A 85 -1.54 14.36 -34.06
C LEU A 85 -0.53 15.08 -34.98
N SER A 86 0.44 15.80 -34.41
CA SER A 86 1.50 16.45 -35.20
C SER A 86 2.39 15.43 -35.90
N ALA A 87 2.76 14.35 -35.21
CA ALA A 87 3.51 13.24 -35.80
C ALA A 87 2.71 12.52 -36.89
N ALA A 88 1.40 12.33 -36.70
CA ALA A 88 0.51 11.76 -37.71
C ALA A 88 0.43 12.64 -38.97
N LEU A 89 0.30 13.97 -38.79
CA LEU A 89 0.29 14.91 -39.91
C LEU A 89 1.64 14.94 -40.65
N GLU A 90 2.76 14.84 -39.93
CA GLU A 90 4.10 14.76 -40.50
C GLU A 90 4.31 13.45 -41.27
N PHE A 91 3.85 12.32 -40.72
CA PHE A 91 3.91 11.02 -41.38
C PHE A 91 3.13 11.02 -42.70
N LEU A 92 1.91 11.55 -42.69
CA LEU A 92 1.06 11.65 -43.89
C LEU A 92 1.63 12.59 -44.94
N LYS A 93 2.32 13.66 -44.52
CA LYS A 93 3.03 14.55 -45.45
C LYS A 93 4.20 13.85 -46.15
N ASN A 94 4.88 12.94 -45.46
CA ASN A 94 6.02 12.19 -45.98
C ASN A 94 5.63 10.94 -46.79
N HIS A 95 4.37 10.48 -46.69
CA HIS A 95 3.84 9.30 -47.39
C HIS A 95 2.59 9.65 -48.21
N PRO A 96 2.74 10.23 -49.41
CA PRO A 96 1.61 10.66 -50.25
C PRO A 96 0.85 9.52 -50.96
N ASN A 97 1.23 8.25 -50.74
CA ASN A 97 0.59 7.08 -51.34
C ASN A 97 -0.70 6.69 -50.57
N ASP A 98 -1.73 6.24 -51.28
CA ASP A 98 -3.03 5.88 -50.68
C ASP A 98 -2.98 4.62 -49.78
N LEU A 99 -1.88 3.84 -49.83
CA LEU A 99 -1.69 2.64 -49.01
C LEU A 99 -0.87 2.98 -47.75
N ILE A 100 -1.56 3.32 -46.66
CA ILE A 100 -0.94 3.50 -45.35
C ILE A 100 -0.76 2.14 -44.68
N VAL A 101 0.49 1.75 -44.42
CA VAL A 101 0.81 0.56 -43.62
C VAL A 101 0.51 0.86 -42.15
N GLN A 102 -0.58 0.29 -41.62
CA GLN A 102 -1.08 0.60 -40.27
C GLN A 102 -0.02 0.41 -39.16
N PRO A 103 0.78 -0.67 -39.10
CA PRO A 103 1.80 -0.82 -38.05
C PRO A 103 2.89 0.26 -38.07
N GLU A 104 3.29 0.73 -39.26
CA GLU A 104 4.31 1.79 -39.40
C GLU A 104 3.75 3.16 -38.98
N PHE A 105 2.49 3.44 -39.34
CA PHE A 105 1.78 4.63 -38.90
C PHE A 105 1.60 4.64 -37.37
N ASP A 106 1.14 3.53 -36.80
CA ASP A 106 0.90 3.40 -35.36
C ASP A 106 2.19 3.60 -34.57
N ALA A 107 3.31 3.00 -35.01
CA ALA A 107 4.62 3.16 -34.40
C ALA A 107 5.17 4.59 -34.52
N ALA A 108 5.04 5.22 -35.69
CA ALA A 108 5.53 6.58 -35.93
C ALA A 108 4.74 7.64 -35.12
N CYS A 109 3.45 7.39 -34.90
CA CYS A 109 2.54 8.28 -34.17
C CYS A 109 2.48 8.00 -32.67
N GLY A 110 3.15 6.95 -32.18
CA GLY A 110 3.10 6.57 -30.77
C GLY A 110 1.71 6.09 -30.32
N VAL A 111 0.97 5.45 -31.23
CA VAL A 111 -0.35 4.87 -30.93
C VAL A 111 -0.15 3.66 -30.01
N GLY A 112 -0.88 3.65 -28.88
CA GLY A 112 -0.73 2.62 -27.85
C GLY A 112 0.44 2.85 -26.89
N VAL A 113 1.23 3.91 -27.07
CA VAL A 113 2.26 4.30 -26.09
C VAL A 113 1.58 5.08 -24.96
N VAL A 114 1.57 4.47 -23.77
CA VAL A 114 1.13 5.12 -22.53
C VAL A 114 2.38 5.47 -21.73
N VAL A 115 2.58 6.76 -21.46
CA VAL A 115 3.63 7.21 -20.54
C VAL A 115 3.05 7.29 -19.14
N THR A 116 3.64 6.59 -18.18
CA THR A 116 3.15 6.60 -16.80
C THR A 116 3.77 7.75 -16.00
N PRO A 117 3.12 8.22 -14.92
CA PRO A 117 3.70 9.22 -14.02
C PRO A 117 5.08 8.81 -13.49
N GLU A 118 5.28 7.53 -13.17
CA GLU A 118 6.56 7.00 -12.68
C GLU A 118 7.67 7.14 -13.71
N GLN A 119 7.38 6.92 -15.00
CA GLN A 119 8.36 7.14 -16.07
C GLN A 119 8.76 8.61 -16.18
N ILE A 120 7.81 9.53 -15.99
CA ILE A 120 8.07 10.98 -15.96
C ILE A 120 8.93 11.32 -14.75
N GLU A 121 8.58 10.82 -13.56
CA GLU A 121 9.32 11.02 -12.31
C GLU A 121 10.77 10.54 -12.46
N GLU A 122 11.00 9.31 -12.92
CA GLU A 122 12.34 8.74 -13.14
C GLU A 122 13.16 9.53 -14.17
N SER A 123 12.53 9.92 -15.28
CA SER A 123 13.20 10.70 -16.32
C SER A 123 13.55 12.11 -15.83
N VAL A 124 12.69 12.74 -15.04
CA VAL A 124 12.95 14.06 -14.45
C VAL A 124 14.03 13.94 -13.37
N GLU A 125 13.97 12.92 -12.52
CA GLU A 125 14.97 12.66 -11.47
C GLU A 125 16.37 12.48 -12.08
N ALA A 126 16.48 11.69 -13.15
CA ALA A 126 17.74 11.50 -13.86
C ALA A 126 18.31 12.82 -14.41
N VAL A 127 17.45 13.70 -14.93
CA VAL A 127 17.85 15.00 -15.47
C VAL A 127 18.20 15.99 -14.34
N VAL A 128 17.41 16.05 -13.27
CA VAL A 128 17.67 16.88 -12.09
C VAL A 128 19.00 16.50 -11.45
N LYS A 129 19.26 15.19 -11.29
CA LYS A 129 20.52 14.66 -10.74
C LYS A 129 21.72 15.01 -11.60
N LYS A 130 21.57 14.99 -12.93
CA LYS A 130 22.63 15.41 -13.87
C LYS A 130 23.03 16.89 -13.68
N TYR A 131 22.06 17.75 -13.34
CA TYR A 131 22.28 19.19 -13.14
C TYR A 131 22.34 19.61 -11.66
N GLU A 132 22.36 18.67 -10.72
CA GLU A 132 22.22 18.93 -9.27
C GLU A 132 23.20 19.98 -8.74
N ASN A 133 24.49 19.86 -9.09
CA ASN A 133 25.53 20.81 -8.67
C ASN A 133 25.29 22.23 -9.20
N GLN A 134 24.75 22.37 -10.41
CA GLN A 134 24.43 23.67 -11.00
C GLN A 134 23.14 24.24 -10.40
N LEU A 135 22.12 23.39 -10.18
CA LEU A 135 20.87 23.74 -9.51
C LEU A 135 21.11 24.23 -8.09
N LEU A 136 21.95 23.58 -7.30
CA LEU A 136 22.27 24.01 -5.93
C LEU A 136 23.02 25.36 -5.91
N LYS A 137 23.82 25.65 -6.94
CA LYS A 137 24.60 26.89 -7.04
C LYS A 137 23.79 28.09 -7.56
N GLU A 138 23.00 27.87 -8.60
CA GLU A 138 22.21 28.92 -9.27
C GLU A 138 20.78 29.04 -8.73
N ARG A 139 20.33 28.06 -7.94
CA ARG A 139 18.98 27.94 -7.40
C ARG A 139 17.92 28.19 -8.48
N TYR A 140 17.03 29.16 -8.27
CA TYR A 140 15.94 29.48 -9.20
C TYR A 140 16.37 30.38 -10.38
N HIS A 141 17.63 30.78 -10.47
CA HIS A 141 18.18 31.46 -11.65
C HIS A 141 18.57 30.50 -12.76
N PHE A 142 18.64 29.19 -12.45
CA PHE A 142 18.93 28.15 -13.42
C PHE A 142 17.84 28.09 -14.51
N ASN A 143 18.25 27.82 -15.76
CA ASN A 143 17.31 27.71 -16.86
C ASN A 143 16.53 26.39 -16.81
N MET A 144 15.37 26.40 -16.15
CA MET A 144 14.46 25.25 -16.04
C MET A 144 13.99 24.71 -17.41
N GLY A 145 14.12 25.50 -18.48
CA GLY A 145 13.88 25.07 -19.86
C GLY A 145 14.79 23.93 -20.31
N LEU A 146 16.01 23.83 -19.76
CA LEU A 146 16.93 22.74 -20.06
C LEU A 146 16.41 21.41 -19.48
N LEU A 147 15.92 21.42 -18.23
CA LEU A 147 15.37 20.23 -17.59
C LEU A 147 14.14 19.71 -18.36
N MET A 148 13.22 20.62 -18.69
CA MET A 148 12.03 20.28 -19.47
C MET A 148 12.39 19.80 -20.88
N GLY A 149 13.41 20.40 -21.51
CA GLY A 149 13.88 20.02 -22.85
C GLY A 149 14.48 18.62 -22.88
N GLU A 150 15.34 18.28 -21.92
CA GLU A 150 15.94 16.94 -21.81
C GLU A 150 14.91 15.88 -21.40
N ALA A 151 14.01 16.18 -20.45
CA ALA A 151 12.95 15.26 -20.07
C ALA A 151 12.00 14.96 -21.24
N ARG A 152 11.66 15.97 -22.07
CA ARG A 152 10.89 15.77 -23.30
C ARG A 152 11.63 14.98 -24.37
N ALA A 153 12.96 15.11 -24.44
CA ALA A 153 13.77 14.31 -25.36
C ALA A 153 13.80 12.83 -24.94
N GLY A 154 13.81 12.56 -23.63
CA GLY A 154 13.71 11.20 -23.08
C GLY A 154 12.32 10.58 -23.25
N LEU A 155 11.26 11.37 -23.03
CA LEU A 155 9.86 10.93 -23.10
C LEU A 155 9.11 11.69 -24.19
N LYS A 156 9.32 11.27 -25.45
CA LYS A 156 8.75 11.94 -26.62
C LYS A 156 7.24 12.16 -26.48
N TRP A 157 6.48 11.15 -26.06
CA TRP A 157 5.01 11.18 -26.05
C TRP A 157 4.36 11.66 -24.74
N ALA A 158 5.16 12.07 -23.77
CA ALA A 158 4.65 12.53 -22.47
C ALA A 158 3.97 13.90 -22.57
N ASP A 159 2.97 14.12 -21.72
CA ASP A 159 2.30 15.42 -21.64
C ASP A 159 3.26 16.49 -21.12
N GLY A 160 3.35 17.59 -21.87
CA GLY A 160 4.28 18.68 -21.55
C GLY A 160 3.92 19.44 -20.28
N LYS A 161 2.65 19.40 -19.83
CA LYS A 161 2.22 19.99 -18.56
C LYS A 161 2.60 19.08 -17.40
N SER A 162 2.40 17.76 -17.53
CA SER A 162 2.86 16.79 -16.52
C SER A 162 4.37 16.85 -16.29
N ILE A 163 5.19 16.87 -17.35
CA ILE A 163 6.66 17.03 -17.21
C ILE A 163 7.00 18.33 -16.47
N LYS A 164 6.33 19.43 -16.84
CA LYS A 164 6.57 20.73 -16.21
C LYS A 164 6.26 20.68 -14.71
N ASN A 165 5.10 20.13 -14.34
CA ASN A 165 4.70 20.03 -12.95
C ASN A 165 5.69 19.19 -12.15
N GLU A 166 6.14 18.06 -12.71
CA GLU A 166 7.10 17.17 -12.05
C GLU A 166 8.47 17.84 -11.86
N VAL A 167 8.96 18.54 -12.90
CA VAL A 167 10.19 19.35 -12.80
C VAL A 167 10.04 20.42 -11.72
N ASP A 168 8.94 21.18 -11.74
CA ASP A 168 8.69 22.25 -10.78
C ASP A 168 8.65 21.67 -9.34
N MET A 169 8.09 20.47 -9.15
CA MET A 169 8.02 19.77 -7.86
C MET A 169 9.37 19.22 -7.36
N GLN A 170 10.11 18.47 -8.18
CA GLN A 170 11.41 17.91 -7.76
C GLN A 170 12.45 19.02 -7.51
N VAL A 171 12.42 20.09 -8.31
CA VAL A 171 13.26 21.27 -8.08
C VAL A 171 12.88 21.97 -6.78
N LEU A 172 11.59 22.09 -6.47
CA LEU A 172 11.13 22.62 -5.19
C LEU A 172 11.60 21.75 -4.02
N HIS A 173 11.54 20.42 -4.14
CA HIS A 173 12.05 19.49 -3.12
C HIS A 173 13.57 19.62 -2.90
N LEU A 174 14.34 19.81 -3.99
CA LEU A 174 15.79 19.95 -3.94
C LEU A 174 16.23 21.31 -3.36
N LEU A 175 15.61 22.41 -3.82
CA LEU A 175 16.06 23.77 -3.51
C LEU A 175 15.34 24.41 -2.32
N GLY A 176 14.17 23.89 -1.94
CA GLY A 176 13.26 24.53 -0.98
C GLY A 176 12.55 25.74 -1.58
N SER A 177 11.86 26.53 -0.75
CA SER A 177 11.11 27.70 -1.19
C SER A 177 12.00 28.78 -1.85
N LYS A 178 11.38 29.64 -2.66
CA LYS A 178 12.05 30.79 -3.28
C LYS A 178 12.37 31.83 -2.22
N THR A 179 13.63 32.25 -2.14
CA THR A 179 14.07 33.31 -1.23
C THR A 179 13.97 34.69 -1.91
N GLU A 180 14.09 35.79 -1.16
CA GLU A 180 14.07 37.15 -1.74
C GLU A 180 15.19 37.36 -2.79
N ALA A 181 16.35 36.75 -2.59
CA ALA A 181 17.45 36.76 -3.55
C ALA A 181 17.11 36.02 -4.86
N ASP A 182 16.20 35.04 -4.82
CA ASP A 182 15.71 34.31 -6.01
C ASP A 182 14.67 35.13 -6.80
N LEU A 183 14.13 36.22 -6.23
CA LEU A 183 13.12 37.09 -6.84
C LEU A 183 13.73 38.31 -7.54
N GLU A 184 15.04 38.55 -7.40
CA GLU A 184 15.76 39.58 -8.15
C GLU A 184 15.82 39.23 -9.65
N LYS A 185 15.28 40.11 -10.50
CA LYS A 185 15.02 39.79 -11.92
C LYS A 185 16.22 40.02 -12.84
N LYS A 186 16.46 39.06 -13.75
CA LYS A 186 16.76 39.36 -15.17
C LYS A 186 15.45 39.49 -15.98
N PRO A 187 15.42 40.24 -17.11
CA PRO A 187 14.15 40.73 -17.67
C PRO A 187 13.30 39.65 -18.40
N LYS A 188 12.08 39.49 -17.87
CA LYS A 188 10.75 39.11 -18.41
C LYS A 188 10.54 37.92 -19.37
N GLY A 189 9.59 37.06 -18.94
CA GLY A 189 8.54 36.42 -19.76
C GLY A 189 7.42 35.85 -18.86
N LYS A 190 6.15 36.22 -19.08
CA LYS A 190 4.95 35.78 -18.31
C LYS A 190 4.39 34.46 -18.88
N HIS A 191 3.85 33.58 -18.02
CA HIS A 191 2.45 33.08 -18.08
C HIS A 191 2.19 32.04 -16.96
N GLY A 192 1.02 32.15 -16.30
CA GLY A 192 0.50 31.15 -15.36
C GLY A 192 -0.59 30.30 -16.01
N ASN A 193 -0.90 29.15 -15.42
CA ASN A 193 -2.19 28.47 -15.60
C ASN A 193 -2.45 27.39 -14.53
N SER A 194 -3.74 27.16 -14.29
CA SER A 194 -4.37 26.30 -13.27
C SER A 194 -4.24 24.79 -13.53
N LEU A 195 -4.29 24.03 -12.43
CA LEU A 195 -4.28 22.57 -12.38
C LEU A 195 -5.68 21.98 -12.68
N THR A 196 -5.71 20.84 -13.37
CA THR A 196 -6.88 20.00 -13.63
C THR A 196 -6.47 18.56 -13.30
N ARG A 197 -7.23 17.88 -12.42
CA ARG A 197 -7.02 16.49 -11.98
C ARG A 197 -7.21 15.51 -13.15
N GLY A 198 -6.32 14.53 -13.27
CA GLY A 198 -6.47 13.35 -14.15
C GLY A 198 -6.99 12.16 -13.35
N ASP A 199 -7.72 11.27 -14.01
CA ASP A 199 -8.29 10.05 -13.42
C ASP A 199 -7.22 8.95 -13.22
N CYS A 200 -7.19 8.34 -12.04
CA CYS A 200 -6.35 7.18 -11.69
C CYS A 200 -7.18 5.88 -11.80
N ASP A 201 -6.82 5.01 -12.74
CA ASP A 201 -7.37 3.66 -12.85
C ASP A 201 -6.64 2.70 -11.89
N GLY A 202 -7.36 2.25 -10.87
CA GLY A 202 -6.93 1.20 -9.95
C GLY A 202 -7.88 1.09 -8.75
N LEU A 203 -8.28 -0.14 -8.40
CA LEU A 203 -9.24 -0.39 -7.30
C LEU A 203 -8.76 0.17 -5.94
N CYS A 204 -7.46 0.43 -5.76
CA CYS A 204 -6.90 1.08 -4.58
C CYS A 204 -7.08 2.62 -4.58
N CYS A 205 -7.08 3.26 -5.77
CA CYS A 205 -7.32 4.70 -5.96
C CYS A 205 -8.79 5.06 -5.72
N ALA A 206 -9.74 4.20 -6.11
CA ALA A 206 -11.18 4.50 -6.03
C ALA A 206 -11.70 4.74 -4.60
N PHE A 207 -11.01 4.24 -3.56
CA PHE A 207 -11.43 4.36 -2.17
C PHE A 207 -11.11 5.71 -1.50
N LEU A 208 -10.09 6.44 -1.98
CA LEU A 208 -9.55 7.61 -1.28
C LEU A 208 -10.05 8.95 -1.81
N VAL A 209 -10.74 8.95 -2.95
CA VAL A 209 -11.27 10.17 -3.60
C VAL A 209 -12.53 10.70 -2.90
N ILE A 210 -13.18 9.90 -2.03
CA ILE A 210 -14.48 10.22 -1.41
C ILE A 210 -14.37 10.53 0.09
N PHE A 211 -13.25 11.11 0.55
CA PHE A 211 -13.26 11.84 1.81
C PHE A 211 -13.29 13.33 1.53
N LEU A 212 -14.26 14.01 2.17
CA LEU A 212 -14.46 15.46 2.18
C LEU A 212 -13.34 16.16 2.97
N PHE A 213 -12.07 15.82 2.71
CA PHE A 213 -10.95 16.53 3.30
C PHE A 213 -10.81 17.91 2.68
N CYS A 214 -10.35 18.88 3.47
CA CYS A 214 -10.19 20.24 3.00
C CYS A 214 -9.17 20.31 1.86
N SER A 215 -9.39 21.22 0.91
CA SER A 215 -8.40 21.53 -0.11
C SER A 215 -7.11 22.05 0.53
N LEU A 216 -6.00 21.90 -0.17
CA LEU A 216 -4.69 22.36 0.29
C LEU A 216 -4.69 23.87 0.52
N GLY A 217 -4.19 24.31 1.67
CA GLY A 217 -4.23 25.72 2.09
C GLY A 217 -5.58 26.19 2.64
N GLU A 218 -6.59 25.32 2.71
CA GLU A 218 -7.92 25.63 3.23
C GLU A 218 -8.17 25.04 4.63
N ASN A 219 -7.10 24.86 5.41
CA ASN A 219 -7.13 24.28 6.76
C ASN A 219 -8.19 24.97 7.65
N TYR A 220 -8.34 26.29 7.51
CA TYR A 220 -9.29 27.13 8.23
C TYR A 220 -10.77 26.80 8.02
N LYS A 221 -11.11 25.97 7.02
CA LYS A 221 -12.49 25.50 6.80
C LYS A 221 -12.84 24.26 7.61
N THR A 222 -11.86 23.65 8.27
CA THR A 222 -12.05 22.39 9.01
C THR A 222 -12.63 22.64 10.40
N GLU A 223 -13.38 21.66 10.90
CA GLU A 223 -14.05 21.77 12.19
C GLU A 223 -13.03 21.90 13.34
N GLY A 224 -13.26 22.88 14.23
CA GLY A 224 -12.40 23.13 15.39
C GLY A 224 -11.09 23.86 15.07
N TYR A 225 -10.81 24.18 13.80
CA TYR A 225 -9.62 24.96 13.44
C TYR A 225 -9.73 26.40 13.91
N VAL A 226 -8.66 26.93 14.51
CA VAL A 226 -8.63 28.29 15.06
C VAL A 226 -7.89 29.20 14.09
N VAL A 227 -8.55 30.28 13.66
CA VAL A 227 -7.95 31.31 12.80
C VAL A 227 -7.39 32.41 13.69
N THR A 228 -6.07 32.43 13.84
CA THR A 228 -5.30 33.49 14.50
C THR A 228 -5.01 34.63 13.52
N PRO A 229 -4.55 35.82 13.99
CA PRO A 229 -4.13 36.90 13.09
C PRO A 229 -3.05 36.49 12.08
N ASN A 230 -2.20 35.52 12.44
CA ASN A 230 -1.08 35.06 11.61
C ASN A 230 -1.44 33.87 10.70
N THR A 231 -2.62 33.26 10.87
CA THR A 231 -2.97 31.99 10.20
C THR A 231 -2.89 32.08 8.68
N MET A 232 -3.36 33.18 8.08
CA MET A 232 -3.33 33.31 6.62
C MET A 232 -1.90 33.45 6.08
N ASP A 233 -1.04 34.20 6.78
CA ASP A 233 0.37 34.34 6.41
C ASP A 233 1.13 33.02 6.57
N LEU A 234 0.83 32.25 7.62
CA LEU A 234 1.38 30.92 7.83
C LEU A 234 0.94 29.94 6.74
N LEU A 235 -0.32 29.99 6.30
CA LEU A 235 -0.82 29.16 5.20
C LEU A 235 -0.18 29.54 3.86
N ASN A 236 0.05 30.83 3.60
CA ASN A 236 0.76 31.28 2.41
C ASN A 236 2.20 30.76 2.38
N LYS A 237 2.94 30.89 3.49
CA LYS A 237 4.30 30.32 3.63
C LYS A 237 4.30 28.80 3.47
N HIS A 238 3.31 28.13 4.04
CA HIS A 238 3.12 26.69 3.88
C HIS A 238 2.92 26.30 2.40
N LEU A 239 2.08 27.02 1.66
CA LEU A 239 1.87 26.79 0.22
C LEU A 239 3.14 27.05 -0.60
N GLU A 240 3.94 28.05 -0.23
CA GLU A 240 5.23 28.32 -0.87
C GLU A 240 6.25 27.19 -0.64
N ILE A 241 6.27 26.60 0.57
CA ILE A 241 7.16 25.48 0.91
C ILE A 241 6.70 24.18 0.23
N THR A 242 5.38 23.95 0.18
CA THR A 242 4.83 22.67 -0.30
C THR A 242 4.49 22.66 -1.78
N GLY A 243 4.40 23.82 -2.44
CA GLY A 243 3.89 23.94 -3.80
C GLY A 243 2.41 23.55 -3.93
N GLY A 244 1.68 23.47 -2.81
CA GLY A 244 0.31 22.94 -2.79
C GLY A 244 0.27 21.42 -3.00
N GLN A 245 1.28 20.67 -2.55
CA GLN A 245 1.32 19.21 -2.56
C GLN A 245 0.76 18.60 -1.27
N VAL A 246 0.06 17.45 -1.36
CA VAL A 246 -0.37 16.69 -0.17
C VAL A 246 0.85 16.10 0.56
N ARG A 247 0.88 16.22 1.88
CA ARG A 247 1.96 15.71 2.74
C ARG A 247 1.34 14.98 3.95
N THR A 248 1.59 13.68 4.05
CA THR A 248 1.18 12.83 5.18
C THR A 248 2.39 12.24 5.88
N ARG A 249 2.18 11.55 7.01
CA ARG A 249 3.24 10.81 7.70
C ARG A 249 2.71 9.57 8.38
N PHE A 250 3.49 8.49 8.31
CA PHE A 250 3.32 7.30 9.14
C PHE A 250 4.38 7.31 10.25
N PRO A 251 3.98 7.51 11.53
CA PRO A 251 4.94 7.67 12.60
C PRO A 251 5.01 6.50 13.60
N PRO A 252 5.61 5.35 13.26
CA PRO A 252 5.72 4.21 14.17
C PRO A 252 6.85 4.40 15.19
N GLU A 253 6.69 3.81 16.38
CA GLU A 253 7.81 3.65 17.33
C GLU A 253 8.85 2.67 16.74
N PRO A 254 10.15 2.98 16.77
CA PRO A 254 11.23 2.17 16.16
C PRO A 254 11.48 0.84 16.87
N ASN A 255 10.88 0.63 18.04
CA ASN A 255 10.93 -0.59 18.84
C ASN A 255 9.66 -1.46 18.65
N GLY A 256 8.70 -1.01 17.83
CA GLY A 256 7.35 -1.57 17.74
C GLY A 256 7.27 -2.79 16.82
N ILE A 257 6.31 -3.68 17.11
CA ILE A 257 5.95 -4.78 16.21
C ILE A 257 4.72 -4.36 15.42
N LEU A 258 4.86 -4.19 14.11
CA LEU A 258 3.73 -3.87 13.25
C LEU A 258 2.77 -5.06 13.16
N HIS A 259 1.48 -4.74 13.14
CA HIS A 259 0.39 -5.71 13.14
C HIS A 259 -0.67 -5.30 12.13
N ILE A 260 -1.68 -6.15 11.88
CA ILE A 260 -2.71 -5.88 10.86
C ILE A 260 -3.40 -4.51 11.01
N GLY A 261 -3.62 -4.02 12.23
CA GLY A 261 -4.10 -2.65 12.46
C GLY A 261 -3.19 -1.55 11.88
N HIS A 262 -1.87 -1.75 11.89
CA HIS A 262 -0.91 -0.85 11.24
C HIS A 262 -0.99 -0.93 9.71
N ALA A 263 -1.45 -2.03 9.11
CA ALA A 263 -1.70 -2.08 7.67
C ALA A 263 -2.68 -0.99 7.23
N LYS A 264 -3.73 -0.75 8.04
CA LYS A 264 -4.70 0.33 7.81
C LYS A 264 -4.03 1.70 7.92
N ALA A 265 -3.16 1.90 8.90
CA ALA A 265 -2.41 3.15 9.06
C ALA A 265 -1.47 3.43 7.88
N ILE A 266 -0.75 2.40 7.41
CA ILE A 266 0.14 2.48 6.25
C ILE A 266 -0.68 2.78 4.98
N ASN A 267 -1.70 1.96 4.69
CA ASN A 267 -2.57 2.16 3.52
C ASN A 267 -3.23 3.53 3.54
N PHE A 268 -3.63 4.04 4.70
CA PHE A 268 -4.28 5.34 4.77
C PHE A 268 -3.31 6.50 4.58
N ASN A 269 -2.16 6.52 5.27
CA ASN A 269 -1.20 7.61 5.13
C ASN A 269 -0.49 7.61 3.76
N PHE A 270 0.07 6.47 3.35
CA PHE A 270 0.76 6.36 2.08
C PHE A 270 -0.20 6.32 0.90
N GLY A 271 -1.32 5.60 1.03
CA GLY A 271 -2.34 5.56 -0.02
C GLY A 271 -2.99 6.91 -0.24
N TYR A 272 -3.30 7.69 0.81
CA TYR A 272 -3.86 9.03 0.64
C TYR A 272 -2.92 9.99 -0.08
N ALA A 273 -1.61 9.96 0.26
CA ALA A 273 -0.60 10.70 -0.48
C ALA A 273 -0.56 10.25 -1.94
N LYS A 274 -0.43 8.94 -2.21
CA LYS A 274 -0.36 8.39 -3.56
C LYS A 274 -1.59 8.72 -4.42
N ALA A 275 -2.79 8.68 -3.84
CA ALA A 275 -4.04 8.98 -4.54
C ALA A 275 -4.25 10.49 -4.83
N ASN A 276 -3.43 11.37 -4.25
CA ASN A 276 -3.53 12.82 -4.42
C ASN A 276 -2.20 13.45 -4.86
N ASP A 277 -1.36 12.70 -5.57
CA ASP A 277 -0.06 13.16 -6.11
C ASP A 277 0.84 13.80 -5.02
N GLY A 278 0.74 13.26 -3.81
CA GLY A 278 1.41 13.73 -2.61
C GLY A 278 2.57 12.84 -2.16
N ILE A 279 3.18 13.25 -1.05
CA ILE A 279 4.29 12.54 -0.41
C ILE A 279 3.92 12.08 1.01
N CYS A 280 4.50 10.96 1.44
CA CYS A 280 4.35 10.45 2.80
C CYS A 280 5.72 10.24 3.45
N PHE A 281 5.91 10.81 4.63
CA PHE A 281 7.08 10.59 5.46
C PHE A 281 6.95 9.28 6.25
N LEU A 282 8.04 8.53 6.35
CA LEU A 282 8.19 7.49 7.39
C LEU A 282 8.98 8.12 8.52
N ARG A 283 8.28 8.58 9.57
CA ARG A 283 8.89 9.31 10.68
C ARG A 283 8.99 8.42 11.91
N TYR A 284 10.16 7.91 12.25
CA TYR A 284 10.30 7.10 13.45
C TYR A 284 10.08 7.94 14.70
N ASP A 285 9.18 7.49 15.58
CA ASP A 285 8.95 8.08 16.89
C ASP A 285 9.99 7.54 17.88
N ASP A 286 11.20 8.08 17.79
CA ASP A 286 12.31 7.81 18.70
C ASP A 286 12.36 8.82 19.85
N THR A 287 11.24 9.45 20.24
CA THR A 287 11.24 10.42 21.36
C THR A 287 11.68 9.82 22.69
N ASN A 288 11.54 8.50 22.83
CA ASN A 288 11.86 7.77 24.04
C ASN A 288 13.24 7.09 23.92
N PRO A 289 14.23 7.46 24.76
CA PRO A 289 15.53 6.79 24.76
C PRO A 289 15.38 5.37 25.33
N GLU A 290 15.22 4.39 24.44
CA GLU A 290 15.24 2.97 24.75
C GLU A 290 16.43 2.29 24.08
N LYS A 291 16.80 1.10 24.57
CA LYS A 291 17.72 0.22 23.83
C LYS A 291 16.98 -0.30 22.60
N GLU A 292 17.14 0.41 21.49
CA GLU A 292 16.59 0.02 20.21
C GLU A 292 17.36 -1.16 19.63
N GLU A 293 16.60 -2.12 19.08
CA GLU A 293 17.16 -3.21 18.29
C GLU A 293 16.95 -2.89 16.81
N GLU A 294 18.04 -2.82 16.04
CA GLU A 294 18.03 -2.49 14.61
C GLU A 294 17.04 -3.34 13.80
N LYS A 295 16.78 -4.58 14.24
CA LYS A 295 15.81 -5.51 13.64
C LYS A 295 14.38 -4.93 13.50
N TYR A 296 13.95 -4.09 14.46
CA TYR A 296 12.61 -3.49 14.42
C TYR A 296 12.58 -2.32 13.42
N PHE A 297 13.66 -1.55 13.37
CA PHE A 297 13.82 -0.46 12.43
C PHE A 297 13.74 -0.95 10.99
N THR A 298 14.56 -1.95 10.65
CA THR A 298 14.55 -2.58 9.31
C THR A 298 13.21 -3.24 9.03
N GLY A 299 12.66 -3.98 10.01
CA GLY A 299 11.38 -4.67 9.87
C GLY A 299 10.20 -3.73 9.56
N ILE A 300 10.15 -2.54 10.17
CA ILE A 300 9.13 -1.53 9.88
C ILE A 300 9.21 -1.08 8.42
N ARG A 301 10.40 -0.71 7.95
CA ARG A 301 10.60 -0.28 6.56
C ARG A 301 10.26 -1.40 5.58
N ASP A 302 10.73 -2.60 5.85
CA ASP A 302 10.48 -3.77 5.02
C ASP A 302 8.98 -4.06 4.89
N MET A 303 8.17 -3.81 5.93
CA MET A 303 6.71 -3.98 5.86
C MET A 303 6.01 -2.86 5.08
N VAL A 304 6.50 -1.62 5.16
CA VAL A 304 5.99 -0.51 4.33
C VAL A 304 6.26 -0.80 2.85
N GLU A 305 7.49 -1.20 2.51
CA GLU A 305 7.89 -1.57 1.15
C GLU A 305 7.17 -2.81 0.66
N TRP A 306 7.02 -3.83 1.51
CA TRP A 306 6.29 -5.05 1.17
C TRP A 306 4.83 -4.79 0.82
N LEU A 307 4.16 -3.84 1.49
CA LEU A 307 2.80 -3.42 1.15
C LEU A 307 2.73 -2.54 -0.12
N GLY A 308 3.86 -2.30 -0.80
CA GLY A 308 3.91 -1.59 -2.08
C GLY A 308 4.02 -0.07 -1.95
N TYR A 309 4.44 0.44 -0.80
CA TYR A 309 4.62 1.87 -0.56
C TYR A 309 6.11 2.21 -0.37
N LYS A 310 6.53 3.36 -0.90
CA LYS A 310 7.88 3.90 -0.73
C LYS A 310 7.82 5.21 0.05
N PRO A 311 8.53 5.35 1.17
CA PRO A 311 8.66 6.63 1.85
C PRO A 311 9.34 7.67 0.96
N TYR A 312 8.78 8.88 0.91
CA TYR A 312 9.45 10.02 0.27
C TYR A 312 10.76 10.34 1.00
N LYS A 313 10.70 10.39 2.33
CA LYS A 313 11.85 10.56 3.20
C LYS A 313 11.63 9.79 4.50
N VAL A 314 12.72 9.20 5.00
CA VAL A 314 12.77 8.65 6.35
C VAL A 314 13.31 9.73 7.28
N THR A 315 12.54 10.08 8.30
CA THR A 315 12.90 11.10 9.30
C THR A 315 12.77 10.51 10.70
N TYR A 316 13.33 11.19 11.69
CA TYR A 316 13.26 10.82 13.09
C TYR A 316 12.74 12.00 13.90
N ALA A 317 11.97 11.73 14.95
CA ALA A 317 11.60 12.79 15.89
C ALA A 317 12.84 13.44 16.52
N SER A 318 13.90 12.65 16.77
CA SER A 318 15.18 13.12 17.29
C SER A 318 15.94 14.09 16.40
N ASP A 319 15.68 14.08 15.08
CA ASP A 319 16.26 15.06 14.16
C ASP A 319 15.83 16.50 14.54
N ASN A 320 14.68 16.64 15.21
CA ASN A 320 14.07 17.93 15.58
C ASN A 320 14.26 18.30 17.06
N PHE A 321 15.03 17.55 17.87
CA PHE A 321 15.14 17.81 19.33
C PHE A 321 15.60 19.23 19.67
N GLN A 322 16.52 19.80 18.89
CA GLN A 322 16.97 21.17 19.13
C GLN A 322 15.85 22.18 18.88
N GLU A 323 15.16 22.08 17.74
CA GLU A 323 14.03 22.96 17.40
C GLU A 323 12.86 22.80 18.39
N LEU A 324 12.56 21.56 18.79
CA LEU A 324 11.56 21.26 19.83
C LEU A 324 11.95 21.87 21.19
N TYR A 325 13.24 21.92 21.53
CA TYR A 325 13.70 22.56 22.77
C TYR A 325 13.55 24.09 22.67
N ASP A 326 13.93 24.68 21.55
CA ASP A 326 13.83 26.13 21.33
C ASP A 326 12.37 26.60 21.34
N LEU A 327 11.46 25.83 20.75
CA LEU A 327 10.01 26.05 20.84
C LEU A 327 9.48 25.90 22.28
N ALA A 328 10.05 25.00 23.08
CA ALA A 328 9.66 24.84 24.48
C ALA A 328 10.09 26.05 25.32
N VAL A 329 11.28 26.59 25.07
CA VAL A 329 11.77 27.83 25.67
C VAL A 329 10.85 29.00 25.30
N GLU A 330 10.45 29.09 24.03
CA GLU A 330 9.52 30.12 23.57
C GLU A 330 8.14 29.99 24.23
N LEU A 331 7.64 28.77 24.40
CA LEU A 331 6.39 28.51 25.10
C LEU A 331 6.44 28.99 26.56
N ILE A 332 7.58 28.83 27.24
CA ILE A 332 7.81 29.38 28.59
C ILE A 332 7.82 30.92 28.56
N ARG A 333 8.53 31.54 27.61
CA ARG A 333 8.60 33.01 27.46
C ARG A 333 7.23 33.64 27.27
N ARG A 334 6.35 32.98 26.52
CA ARG A 334 4.96 33.39 26.29
C ARG A 334 4.03 33.13 27.49
N GLY A 335 4.54 32.55 28.59
CA GLY A 335 3.76 32.21 29.78
C GLY A 335 2.84 31.01 29.58
N HIS A 336 3.06 30.21 28.54
CA HIS A 336 2.25 29.04 28.18
C HIS A 336 2.85 27.70 28.62
N ALA A 337 4.01 27.71 29.29
CA ALA A 337 4.58 26.54 29.93
C ALA A 337 5.32 26.92 31.22
N TYR A 338 5.42 25.96 32.13
CA TYR A 338 6.11 26.13 33.40
C TYR A 338 6.76 24.83 33.85
N VAL A 339 7.81 24.95 34.66
CA VAL A 339 8.49 23.80 35.27
C VAL A 339 7.71 23.35 36.52
N CYS A 340 7.52 22.06 36.72
CA CYS A 340 6.71 21.48 37.78
C CYS A 340 7.48 20.38 38.54
N HIS A 341 7.34 20.36 39.87
CA HIS A 341 7.95 19.36 40.76
C HIS A 341 6.94 18.33 41.30
N GLN A 342 5.69 18.35 40.82
CA GLN A 342 4.71 17.32 41.18
C GLN A 342 5.17 15.96 40.66
N ARG A 343 5.02 14.94 41.50
CA ARG A 343 5.33 13.56 41.14
C ARG A 343 4.19 12.91 40.35
N VAL A 344 4.49 11.80 39.69
CA VAL A 344 3.49 11.07 38.88
C VAL A 344 2.31 10.60 39.74
N GLU A 345 2.55 10.25 41.00
CA GLU A 345 1.52 9.82 41.95
C GLU A 345 0.53 10.93 42.29
N GLU A 346 1.00 12.18 42.36
CA GLU A 346 0.18 13.36 42.66
C GLU A 346 -0.65 13.81 41.45
N LEU A 347 -0.28 13.34 40.25
CA LEU A 347 -0.98 13.56 39.00
C LEU A 347 -2.00 12.45 38.69
N LYS A 348 -2.03 11.36 39.47
CA LYS A 348 -3.00 10.26 39.31
C LYS A 348 -4.31 10.57 40.03
N GLY A 349 -5.44 10.45 39.32
CA GLY A 349 -6.78 10.64 39.89
C GLY A 349 -7.72 11.32 38.90
N HIS A 350 -9.02 11.36 39.22
CA HIS A 350 -10.03 11.93 38.34
C HIS A 350 -10.02 13.47 38.30
N ASN A 351 -9.41 14.10 39.32
CA ASN A 351 -9.23 15.55 39.48
C ASN A 351 -7.92 15.81 40.27
N PRO A 352 -6.73 15.72 39.64
CA PRO A 352 -5.49 16.02 40.33
C PRO A 352 -5.48 17.50 40.77
N PRO A 353 -4.94 17.82 41.97
CA PRO A 353 -4.86 19.21 42.41
C PRO A 353 -3.98 20.04 41.45
N PRO A 354 -4.33 21.32 41.23
CA PRO A 354 -3.56 22.18 40.34
C PRO A 354 -2.12 22.28 40.84
N SER A 355 -1.17 22.37 39.91
CA SER A 355 0.25 22.42 40.29
C SER A 355 0.52 23.65 41.14
N PRO A 356 1.17 23.51 42.33
CA PRO A 356 1.63 24.65 43.12
C PRO A 356 2.59 25.57 42.35
N TRP A 357 3.21 25.05 41.29
CA TRP A 357 4.22 25.75 40.49
C TRP A 357 3.66 26.34 39.19
N ARG A 358 2.33 26.25 38.97
CA ARG A 358 1.66 26.71 37.74
C ARG A 358 1.83 28.21 37.45
N ASP A 359 1.89 29.00 38.50
CA ASP A 359 1.96 30.47 38.43
C ASP A 359 3.35 31.02 38.81
N ARG A 360 4.38 30.16 38.78
CA ARG A 360 5.76 30.60 39.02
C ARG A 360 6.22 31.58 37.92
N PRO A 361 7.13 32.53 38.24
CA PRO A 361 7.65 33.48 37.25
C PRO A 361 8.28 32.80 36.03
N VAL A 362 8.19 33.46 34.87
CA VAL A 362 8.74 32.98 33.60
C VAL A 362 10.25 32.76 33.71
N GLU A 363 10.97 33.70 34.30
CA GLU A 363 12.42 33.66 34.51
C GLU A 363 12.84 32.46 35.36
N GLU A 364 12.04 32.11 36.38
CA GLU A 364 12.30 30.94 37.22
C GLU A 364 12.15 29.65 36.40
N SER A 365 11.09 29.54 35.58
CA SER A 365 10.89 28.38 34.70
C SER A 365 12.01 28.24 33.66
N LEU A 366 12.49 29.34 33.08
CA LEU A 366 13.61 29.34 32.13
C LEU A 366 14.90 28.81 32.77
N ILE A 367 15.24 29.30 33.98
CA ILE A 367 16.42 28.84 34.72
C ILE A 367 16.28 27.35 35.04
N LEU A 368 15.13 26.92 35.54
CA LEU A 368 14.91 25.53 35.92
C LEU A 368 14.93 24.58 34.71
N PHE A 369 14.34 24.97 33.59
CA PHE A 369 14.33 24.15 32.38
C PHE A 369 15.74 23.97 31.80
N GLU A 370 16.57 25.02 31.83
CA GLU A 370 17.98 24.91 31.45
C GLU A 370 18.78 24.03 32.44
N ARG A 371 18.46 24.08 33.74
CA ARG A 371 19.04 23.15 34.73
C ARG A 371 18.61 21.71 34.49
N MET A 372 17.37 21.47 34.06
CA MET A 372 16.91 20.14 33.63
C MET A 372 17.75 19.63 32.45
N ARG A 373 17.97 20.48 31.43
CA ARG A 373 18.82 20.15 30.27
C ARG A 373 20.26 19.82 30.67
N LYS A 374 20.79 20.48 31.70
CA LYS A 374 22.15 20.24 32.24
C LYS A 374 22.25 19.03 33.18
N GLY A 375 21.19 18.25 33.35
CA GLY A 375 21.20 17.05 34.20
C GLY A 375 21.32 17.34 35.71
N MET A 376 20.80 18.47 36.17
CA MET A 376 20.88 18.86 37.59
C MET A 376 19.77 18.25 38.47
N PHE A 377 18.88 17.44 37.91
CA PHE A 377 17.73 16.85 38.59
C PHE A 377 17.61 15.36 38.27
N SER A 378 17.08 14.57 39.20
CA SER A 378 16.87 13.14 38.99
C SER A 378 15.67 12.86 38.07
N GLU A 379 15.59 11.65 37.52
CA GLU A 379 14.40 11.24 36.75
C GLU A 379 13.12 11.40 37.57
N ALA A 380 12.04 11.86 36.92
CA ALA A 380 10.74 12.14 37.53
C ALA A 380 10.70 13.20 38.65
N GLU A 381 11.83 13.84 38.98
CA GLU A 381 11.87 14.92 39.98
C GLU A 381 11.23 16.21 39.46
N VAL A 382 11.45 16.49 38.17
CA VAL A 382 11.02 17.74 37.51
C VAL A 382 10.48 17.45 36.11
N THR A 383 9.42 18.15 35.73
CA THR A 383 8.82 18.09 34.38
C THR A 383 8.54 19.48 33.83
N LEU A 384 8.56 19.64 32.51
CA LEU A 384 7.98 20.83 31.86
C LEU A 384 6.53 20.53 31.52
N ARG A 385 5.60 21.42 31.85
CA ARG A 385 4.17 21.26 31.57
C ARG A 385 3.64 22.44 30.76
N MET A 386 2.76 22.14 29.81
CA MET A 386 1.99 23.13 29.06
C MET A 386 0.91 23.71 29.98
N LYS A 387 0.71 25.03 29.99
CA LYS A 387 -0.23 25.74 30.87
C LYS A 387 -1.61 25.82 30.20
N MET A 388 -2.34 24.71 30.17
CA MET A 388 -3.65 24.61 29.53
C MET A 388 -4.54 23.55 30.21
N VAL A 389 -5.83 23.57 29.90
CA VAL A 389 -6.77 22.50 30.28
C VAL A 389 -7.26 21.84 29.00
N MET A 390 -7.12 20.51 28.92
CA MET A 390 -7.61 19.71 27.80
C MET A 390 -9.15 19.55 27.86
N GLU A 391 -9.77 19.18 26.75
CA GLU A 391 -11.24 18.98 26.67
C GLU A 391 -11.76 17.89 27.61
N ASP A 392 -10.96 16.87 27.89
CA ASP A 392 -11.27 15.80 28.85
C ASP A 392 -11.09 16.23 30.32
N GLY A 393 -10.75 17.49 30.56
CA GLY A 393 -10.49 18.06 31.88
C GLY A 393 -9.07 17.85 32.40
N LYS A 394 -8.21 17.13 31.66
CA LYS A 394 -6.82 16.91 32.07
C LYS A 394 -6.06 18.25 32.08
N GLN A 395 -5.53 18.60 33.24
CA GLN A 395 -4.80 19.84 33.43
C GLN A 395 -3.31 19.69 33.10
N ASP A 396 -2.81 20.71 32.42
CA ASP A 396 -1.42 20.98 32.13
C ASP A 396 -0.61 19.74 31.67
N PRO A 397 -0.81 19.28 30.43
CA PRO A 397 -0.11 18.10 29.92
C PRO A 397 1.42 18.28 29.93
N VAL A 398 2.15 17.21 30.21
CA VAL A 398 3.62 17.22 30.28
C VAL A 398 4.21 17.35 28.88
N ALA A 399 5.08 18.34 28.67
CA ALA A 399 5.85 18.54 27.45
C ALA A 399 7.22 17.86 27.49
N TYR A 400 7.96 17.91 28.61
CA TYR A 400 9.29 17.28 28.74
C TYR A 400 9.45 16.47 30.03
N ARG A 401 10.24 15.41 29.94
CA ARG A 401 10.66 14.54 31.06
C ARG A 401 12.17 14.34 31.06
N ILE A 402 12.73 14.10 32.24
CA ILE A 402 14.14 13.75 32.40
C ILE A 402 14.31 12.24 32.24
N LYS A 403 15.28 11.83 31.42
CA LYS A 403 15.76 10.45 31.28
C LYS A 403 17.26 10.45 31.06
N TYR A 404 17.99 9.57 31.74
CA TYR A 404 19.44 9.45 31.62
C TYR A 404 19.88 8.24 30.79
N THR A 405 18.93 7.42 30.33
CA THR A 405 19.23 6.39 29.33
C THR A 405 19.79 7.07 28.06
N PRO A 406 20.96 6.63 27.55
CA PRO A 406 21.49 7.15 26.30
C PRO A 406 20.52 6.94 25.15
N HIS A 407 20.34 7.94 24.30
CA HIS A 407 19.52 7.84 23.11
C HIS A 407 20.26 7.15 21.97
N HIS A 408 19.58 6.27 21.22
CA HIS A 408 20.22 5.49 20.15
C HIS A 408 20.95 6.35 19.11
N ARG A 409 20.33 7.46 18.67
CA ARG A 409 20.91 8.40 17.70
C ARG A 409 21.72 9.55 18.30
N THR A 410 21.19 10.25 19.30
CA THR A 410 21.82 11.47 19.85
C THR A 410 22.72 11.22 21.06
N GLY A 411 22.89 9.94 21.47
CA GLY A 411 23.75 9.54 22.58
C GLY A 411 23.36 10.22 23.89
N ASP A 412 24.35 10.78 24.58
CA ASP A 412 24.19 11.49 25.85
C ASP A 412 24.05 13.02 25.68
N THR A 413 23.77 13.49 24.46
CA THR A 413 23.62 14.93 24.18
C THR A 413 22.42 15.53 24.92
N TRP A 414 21.39 14.72 25.14
CA TRP A 414 20.15 15.11 25.81
C TRP A 414 19.88 14.22 27.02
N CYS A 415 19.49 14.83 28.13
CA CYS A 415 18.91 14.14 29.29
C CYS A 415 17.46 14.56 29.58
N ILE A 416 16.90 15.40 28.71
CA ILE A 416 15.49 15.78 28.70
C ILE A 416 14.90 15.43 27.35
N TYR A 417 13.70 14.86 27.35
CA TYR A 417 13.05 14.36 26.15
C TYR A 417 11.62 14.88 26.08
N PRO A 418 11.18 15.35 24.90
CA PRO A 418 9.82 15.78 24.71
C PRO A 418 8.86 14.58 24.74
N THR A 419 7.59 14.82 25.09
CA THR A 419 6.55 13.79 25.07
C THR A 419 5.94 13.62 23.69
N TYR A 420 5.25 12.50 23.48
CA TYR A 420 4.54 12.19 22.23
C TYR A 420 3.64 13.34 21.74
N ASP A 421 2.78 13.86 22.62
CA ASP A 421 1.80 14.89 22.26
C ASP A 421 2.47 16.20 21.83
N TYR A 422 3.56 16.58 22.49
CA TYR A 422 4.34 17.77 22.14
C TYR A 422 5.09 17.57 20.82
N THR A 423 5.74 16.41 20.67
CA THR A 423 6.63 16.12 19.55
C THR A 423 5.85 15.95 18.25
N HIS A 424 4.84 15.07 18.19
CA HIS A 424 4.18 14.76 16.92
C HIS A 424 3.44 15.97 16.35
N CYS A 425 2.88 16.81 17.20
CA CYS A 425 2.22 18.05 16.81
C CYS A 425 3.19 19.03 16.14
N LEU A 426 4.33 19.29 16.78
CA LEU A 426 5.31 20.24 16.26
C LEU A 426 6.12 19.68 15.09
N CYS A 427 6.47 18.40 15.11
CA CYS A 427 7.09 17.74 13.96
C CYS A 427 6.17 17.78 12.73
N ASP A 428 4.85 17.63 12.91
CA ASP A 428 3.89 17.79 11.79
C ASP A 428 3.89 19.22 11.24
N SER A 429 4.08 20.23 12.10
CA SER A 429 4.26 21.63 11.67
C SER A 429 5.57 21.82 10.89
N ILE A 430 6.69 21.36 11.44
CA ILE A 430 8.04 21.45 10.86
C ILE A 430 8.09 20.78 9.47
N GLU A 431 7.56 19.56 9.36
CA GLU A 431 7.52 18.81 8.10
C GLU A 431 6.44 19.31 7.11
N ASN A 432 5.67 20.33 7.48
CA ASN A 432 4.58 20.91 6.71
C ASN A 432 3.53 19.86 6.31
N ILE A 433 3.14 19.01 7.26
CA ILE A 433 2.10 18.00 7.06
C ILE A 433 0.76 18.68 6.76
N THR A 434 0.07 18.22 5.72
CA THR A 434 -1.25 18.76 5.36
C THR A 434 -2.36 17.96 6.02
N HIS A 435 -2.20 16.63 6.05
CA HIS A 435 -3.17 15.71 6.64
C HIS A 435 -2.48 14.85 7.69
N SER A 436 -2.68 15.22 8.96
CA SER A 436 -2.19 14.48 10.12
C SER A 436 -3.21 13.40 10.49
N LEU A 437 -3.06 12.21 9.91
CA LEU A 437 -4.01 11.11 10.09
C LEU A 437 -3.61 10.26 11.30
N CYS A 438 -4.51 10.11 12.27
CA CYS A 438 -4.28 9.32 13.48
C CYS A 438 -5.51 8.48 13.86
N THR A 439 -5.37 7.61 14.85
CA THR A 439 -6.50 6.81 15.33
C THR A 439 -7.36 7.57 16.34
N LYS A 440 -8.64 7.19 16.46
CA LYS A 440 -9.64 7.86 17.31
C LYS A 440 -9.26 7.98 18.78
N GLU A 441 -8.37 7.13 19.29
CA GLU A 441 -7.85 7.20 20.66
C GLU A 441 -7.17 8.56 20.97
N PHE A 442 -6.78 9.30 19.93
CA PHE A 442 -6.17 10.63 20.05
C PHE A 442 -7.15 11.79 19.82
N GLN A 443 -8.45 11.53 19.60
CA GLN A 443 -9.44 12.57 19.30
C GLN A 443 -9.53 13.64 20.39
N ALA A 444 -9.53 13.24 21.67
CA ALA A 444 -9.57 14.17 22.81
C ALA A 444 -8.32 15.08 22.89
N ARG A 445 -7.27 14.76 22.13
CA ARG A 445 -6.02 15.53 22.08
C ARG A 445 -5.99 16.54 20.93
N ARG A 446 -6.99 16.55 20.04
CA ARG A 446 -7.04 17.48 18.90
C ARG A 446 -7.06 18.95 19.33
N SER A 447 -7.80 19.26 20.38
CA SER A 447 -7.79 20.60 20.99
C SER A 447 -6.40 21.00 21.49
N SER A 448 -5.69 20.10 22.17
CA SER A 448 -4.31 20.35 22.60
C SER A 448 -3.32 20.45 21.44
N TYR A 449 -3.57 19.73 20.34
CA TYR A 449 -2.80 19.80 19.11
C TYR A 449 -2.92 21.20 18.48
N TYR A 450 -4.14 21.69 18.25
CA TYR A 450 -4.34 23.04 17.71
C TYR A 450 -3.84 24.12 18.67
N TRP A 451 -4.09 23.97 19.97
CA TRP A 451 -3.60 24.90 20.99
C TRP A 451 -2.09 25.08 20.92
N LEU A 452 -1.32 24.00 20.78
CA LEU A 452 0.14 24.06 20.81
C LEU A 452 0.70 24.82 19.60
N CYS A 453 0.21 24.54 18.39
CA CYS A 453 0.63 25.29 17.19
C CYS A 453 0.28 26.78 17.28
N ASN A 454 -0.94 27.08 17.75
CA ASN A 454 -1.41 28.47 17.87
C ASN A 454 -0.67 29.25 18.96
N ALA A 455 -0.32 28.61 20.09
CA ALA A 455 0.42 29.23 21.17
C ALA A 455 1.84 29.67 20.74
N LEU A 456 2.41 28.99 19.74
CA LEU A 456 3.73 29.25 19.19
C LEU A 456 3.71 30.05 17.88
N ASP A 457 2.52 30.38 17.34
CA ASP A 457 2.34 31.01 16.03
C ASP A 457 3.07 30.26 14.89
N VAL A 458 3.02 28.93 14.92
CA VAL A 458 3.57 28.07 13.86
C VAL A 458 2.46 27.55 12.95
N TYR A 459 2.83 27.06 11.76
CA TYR A 459 1.86 26.44 10.85
C TYR A 459 1.12 25.31 11.58
N CYS A 460 -0.21 25.28 11.47
CA CYS A 460 -1.06 24.32 12.17
C CYS A 460 -1.63 23.30 11.17
N PRO A 461 -1.13 22.05 11.16
CA PRO A 461 -1.67 20.97 10.35
C PRO A 461 -3.10 20.61 10.75
N VAL A 462 -3.88 20.03 9.84
CA VAL A 462 -5.20 19.48 10.19
C VAL A 462 -5.06 18.04 10.66
N GLN A 463 -5.59 17.76 11.85
CA GLN A 463 -5.65 16.42 12.41
C GLN A 463 -6.98 15.75 12.05
N TRP A 464 -6.90 14.52 11.54
CA TRP A 464 -8.07 13.70 11.24
C TRP A 464 -7.96 12.33 11.90
N GLU A 465 -9.06 11.91 12.52
CA GLU A 465 -9.13 10.65 13.23
C GLU A 465 -9.86 9.57 12.43
N TYR A 466 -9.33 8.34 12.48
CA TYR A 466 -10.02 7.15 11.97
C TYR A 466 -10.10 6.05 13.02
N GLY A 467 -11.09 5.19 12.89
CA GLY A 467 -11.33 4.05 13.74
C GLY A 467 -10.25 2.99 13.58
N ARG A 468 -9.68 2.57 14.71
CA ARG A 468 -8.73 1.46 14.78
C ARG A 468 -9.35 0.17 14.22
N LEU A 469 -8.53 -0.58 13.49
CA LEU A 469 -8.83 -1.93 13.02
C LEU A 469 -8.30 -2.95 14.02
N ASN A 470 -9.21 -3.75 14.57
CA ASN A 470 -8.88 -4.91 15.40
C ASN A 470 -9.45 -6.18 14.77
N LEU A 471 -8.81 -7.32 15.01
CA LEU A 471 -9.35 -8.63 14.66
C LEU A 471 -9.75 -9.38 15.92
N THR A 472 -10.73 -10.28 15.82
CA THR A 472 -11.00 -11.30 16.85
C THR A 472 -9.94 -12.41 16.79
N TYR A 473 -9.90 -13.26 17.82
CA TYR A 473 -8.97 -14.40 17.96
C TYR A 473 -7.48 -14.02 17.95
N THR A 474 -7.15 -12.79 18.35
CA THR A 474 -5.76 -12.32 18.31
C THR A 474 -5.44 -11.40 19.48
N VAL A 475 -4.15 -11.24 19.71
CA VAL A 475 -3.56 -10.30 20.65
C VAL A 475 -2.41 -9.60 19.94
N VAL A 476 -2.43 -8.27 19.92
CA VAL A 476 -1.48 -7.46 19.12
C VAL A 476 -0.51 -6.62 19.96
N SER A 477 -0.64 -6.65 21.29
CA SER A 477 0.26 -5.92 22.19
C SER A 477 1.67 -6.54 22.20
N LYS A 478 2.71 -5.72 21.96
CA LYS A 478 4.14 -6.15 22.04
C LYS A 478 4.45 -6.92 23.31
N ARG A 479 4.03 -6.40 24.47
CA ARG A 479 4.26 -7.04 25.78
C ARG A 479 3.60 -8.43 25.88
N LYS A 480 2.45 -8.62 25.25
CA LYS A 480 1.73 -9.90 25.28
C LYS A 480 2.31 -10.89 24.27
N ILE A 481 2.72 -10.43 23.09
CA ILE A 481 3.40 -11.27 22.09
C ILE A 481 4.73 -11.80 22.65
N ILE A 482 5.54 -10.95 23.29
CA ILE A 482 6.80 -11.39 23.92
C ILE A 482 6.53 -12.49 24.97
N LYS A 483 5.48 -12.35 25.80
CA LYS A 483 5.09 -13.40 26.75
C LYS A 483 4.72 -14.73 26.07
N LEU A 484 4.05 -14.68 24.91
CA LEU A 484 3.72 -15.90 24.15
C LEU A 484 4.98 -16.59 23.62
N VAL A 485 5.99 -15.82 23.22
CA VAL A 485 7.30 -16.34 22.78
C VAL A 485 8.08 -16.91 23.97
N GLU A 486 8.16 -16.19 25.08
CA GLU A 486 8.86 -16.62 26.30
C GLU A 486 8.29 -17.93 26.88
N MET A 487 6.97 -18.11 26.77
CA MET A 487 6.29 -19.34 27.22
C MET A 487 6.40 -20.49 26.20
N GLY A 488 6.96 -20.24 25.01
CA GLY A 488 7.07 -21.23 23.93
C GLY A 488 5.75 -21.59 23.25
N ALA A 489 4.69 -20.80 23.43
CA ALA A 489 3.40 -21.02 22.76
C ALA A 489 3.49 -20.73 21.25
N VAL A 490 4.30 -19.73 20.90
CA VAL A 490 4.67 -19.37 19.52
C VAL A 490 6.18 -19.39 19.37
N ARG A 491 6.68 -19.68 18.17
CA ARG A 491 8.12 -19.82 17.94
C ARG A 491 8.86 -18.49 18.07
N ASP A 492 8.31 -17.46 17.45
CA ASP A 492 8.81 -16.09 17.47
C ASP A 492 7.67 -15.11 17.12
N TRP A 493 7.94 -13.81 17.08
CA TRP A 493 6.95 -12.77 16.74
C TRP A 493 6.51 -12.78 15.26
N ASP A 494 7.16 -13.57 14.42
CA ASP A 494 6.79 -13.85 13.02
C ASP A 494 6.06 -15.20 12.85
N ASP A 495 5.70 -15.89 13.94
CA ASP A 495 4.95 -17.15 13.89
C ASP A 495 3.62 -16.96 13.12
N PRO A 496 3.33 -17.76 12.08
CA PRO A 496 2.14 -17.60 11.21
C PRO A 496 0.78 -17.58 11.92
N ARG A 497 0.69 -17.98 13.19
CA ARG A 497 -0.55 -17.90 13.99
C ARG A 497 -0.79 -16.50 14.57
N LEU A 498 0.21 -15.64 14.57
CA LEU A 498 0.10 -14.24 14.98
C LEU A 498 -0.40 -13.35 13.83
N PHE A 499 -0.96 -12.19 14.19
CA PHE A 499 -1.42 -11.18 13.23
C PHE A 499 -0.48 -9.97 13.19
N THR A 500 0.82 -10.20 13.45
CA THR A 500 1.88 -9.24 13.11
C THR A 500 2.03 -9.21 11.58
N LEU A 501 2.44 -8.08 10.99
CA LEU A 501 2.59 -8.01 9.53
C LEU A 501 3.63 -9.00 9.02
N THR A 502 4.72 -9.16 9.75
CA THR A 502 5.77 -10.12 9.42
C THR A 502 5.28 -11.56 9.54
N ALA A 503 4.45 -11.89 10.54
CA ALA A 503 3.80 -13.20 10.63
C ALA A 503 2.86 -13.47 9.46
N LEU A 504 2.04 -12.49 9.06
CA LEU A 504 1.15 -12.64 7.90
C LEU A 504 1.93 -12.82 6.59
N ARG A 505 3.04 -12.11 6.42
CA ARG A 505 3.98 -12.32 5.31
C ARG A 505 4.56 -13.74 5.34
N ARG A 506 5.04 -14.21 6.49
CA ARG A 506 5.59 -15.58 6.67
C ARG A 506 4.54 -16.68 6.51
N ARG A 507 3.29 -16.42 6.92
CA ARG A 507 2.14 -17.28 6.67
C ARG A 507 1.87 -17.45 5.17
N GLY A 508 2.27 -16.48 4.34
CA GLY A 508 2.16 -16.53 2.89
C GLY A 508 1.18 -15.53 2.28
N PHE A 509 0.67 -14.58 3.07
CA PHE A 509 -0.32 -13.62 2.57
C PHE A 509 0.33 -12.75 1.49
N PRO A 510 -0.35 -12.48 0.35
CA PRO A 510 0.12 -11.50 -0.61
C PRO A 510 -0.17 -10.07 -0.11
N PRO A 511 0.73 -9.10 -0.33
CA PRO A 511 0.51 -7.73 0.12
C PRO A 511 -0.75 -7.10 -0.50
N GLU A 512 -1.08 -7.46 -1.73
CA GLU A 512 -2.28 -7.04 -2.43
C GLU A 512 -3.55 -7.46 -1.68
N ALA A 513 -3.57 -8.64 -1.05
CA ALA A 513 -4.73 -9.08 -0.27
C ALA A 513 -4.92 -8.26 1.00
N ILE A 514 -3.83 -7.85 1.66
CA ILE A 514 -3.91 -6.98 2.85
C ILE A 514 -4.40 -5.58 2.45
N ASN A 515 -3.87 -5.02 1.35
CA ASN A 515 -4.33 -3.73 0.85
C ASN A 515 -5.81 -3.78 0.42
N ASN A 516 -6.22 -4.85 -0.29
CA ASN A 516 -7.62 -5.08 -0.67
C ASN A 516 -8.52 -5.27 0.55
N PHE A 517 -8.03 -5.91 1.61
CA PHE A 517 -8.75 -6.01 2.87
C PHE A 517 -8.94 -4.64 3.52
N CYS A 518 -7.88 -3.83 3.63
CA CYS A 518 -7.99 -2.46 4.15
C CYS A 518 -8.95 -1.61 3.31
N ALA A 519 -8.94 -1.76 1.99
CA ALA A 519 -9.88 -1.11 1.08
C ALA A 519 -11.33 -1.53 1.38
N ARG A 520 -11.61 -2.84 1.45
CA ARG A 520 -12.96 -3.37 1.73
C ARG A 520 -13.52 -2.96 3.10
N VAL A 521 -12.67 -2.91 4.12
CA VAL A 521 -13.07 -2.43 5.46
C VAL A 521 -13.39 -0.95 5.43
N GLY A 522 -12.66 -0.19 4.62
CA GLY A 522 -12.81 1.24 4.48
C GLY A 522 -12.30 2.03 5.69
N VAL A 523 -12.47 3.34 5.59
CA VAL A 523 -12.14 4.29 6.65
C VAL A 523 -13.45 4.79 7.24
N THR A 524 -13.61 4.62 8.53
CA THR A 524 -14.75 5.13 9.31
C THR A 524 -14.20 5.64 10.63
N VAL A 525 -14.93 6.51 11.32
CA VAL A 525 -14.53 7.01 12.65
C VAL A 525 -14.76 5.95 13.74
N ALA A 526 -15.66 4.99 13.51
CA ALA A 526 -15.97 3.94 14.48
C ALA A 526 -14.86 2.87 14.54
N GLN A 527 -14.51 2.44 15.76
CA GLN A 527 -13.66 1.27 15.93
C GLN A 527 -14.36 0.04 15.34
N THR A 528 -13.63 -0.72 14.55
CA THR A 528 -14.19 -1.88 13.84
C THR A 528 -13.40 -3.12 14.25
N THR A 529 -14.12 -4.11 14.80
CA THR A 529 -13.59 -5.44 15.08
C THR A 529 -14.10 -6.39 14.01
N ILE A 530 -13.20 -7.11 13.36
CA ILE A 530 -13.50 -7.98 12.21
C ILE A 530 -13.03 -9.40 12.49
N GLU A 531 -13.72 -10.39 11.95
CA GLU A 531 -13.30 -11.78 12.02
C GLU A 531 -12.22 -12.11 10.97
N PRO A 532 -11.20 -12.94 11.31
CA PRO A 532 -10.10 -13.29 10.40
C PRO A 532 -10.53 -13.86 9.04
N HIS A 533 -11.69 -14.53 8.96
CA HIS A 533 -12.18 -15.17 7.74
C HIS A 533 -12.38 -14.16 6.58
N LEU A 534 -12.63 -12.87 6.88
CA LEU A 534 -12.80 -11.83 5.87
C LEU A 534 -11.46 -11.47 5.22
N LEU A 535 -10.40 -11.38 6.03
CA LEU A 535 -9.04 -11.19 5.53
C LEU A 535 -8.61 -12.40 4.70
N GLU A 536 -8.87 -13.61 5.18
CA GLU A 536 -8.60 -14.85 4.47
C GLU A 536 -9.37 -14.96 3.14
N ALA A 537 -10.55 -14.35 3.05
CA ALA A 537 -11.29 -14.27 1.79
C ALA A 537 -10.53 -13.42 0.75
N CYS A 538 -10.05 -12.24 1.13
CA CYS A 538 -9.22 -11.42 0.25
C CYS A 538 -7.94 -12.15 -0.18
N VAL A 539 -7.34 -12.93 0.73
CA VAL A 539 -6.16 -13.76 0.42
C VAL A 539 -6.50 -14.83 -0.61
N ARG A 540 -7.62 -15.53 -0.44
CA ARG A 540 -8.09 -16.54 -1.42
C ARG A 540 -8.32 -15.95 -2.79
N ASP A 541 -8.96 -14.77 -2.87
CA ASP A 541 -9.29 -14.12 -4.13
C ASP A 541 -7.99 -13.77 -4.90
N VAL A 542 -6.99 -13.20 -4.23
CA VAL A 542 -5.69 -12.88 -4.87
C VAL A 542 -4.91 -14.14 -5.24
N LEU A 543 -4.83 -15.14 -4.35
CA LEU A 543 -4.03 -16.34 -4.59
C LEU A 543 -4.66 -17.25 -5.67
N ASN A 544 -5.98 -17.22 -5.85
CA ASN A 544 -6.62 -17.97 -6.93
C ASN A 544 -6.13 -17.53 -8.32
N ASP A 545 -5.78 -16.25 -8.46
CA ASP A 545 -5.34 -15.66 -9.72
C ASP A 545 -3.82 -15.60 -9.84
N THR A 546 -3.08 -15.60 -8.73
CA THR A 546 -1.62 -15.38 -8.72
C THR A 546 -0.80 -16.63 -8.41
N ALA A 547 -1.31 -17.57 -7.61
CA ALA A 547 -0.57 -18.75 -7.18
C ALA A 547 -0.67 -19.88 -8.23
N PRO A 548 0.44 -20.37 -8.80
CA PRO A 548 0.42 -21.55 -9.67
C PRO A 548 -0.03 -22.80 -8.90
N ARG A 549 -0.67 -23.72 -9.62
CA ARG A 549 -1.11 -25.01 -9.07
C ARG A 549 0.04 -26.01 -9.07
N ALA A 550 0.14 -26.76 -7.98
CA ALA A 550 0.99 -27.94 -7.89
C ALA A 550 0.23 -29.06 -7.18
N MET A 551 0.58 -30.31 -7.49
CA MET A 551 0.04 -31.45 -6.75
C MET A 551 0.93 -31.74 -5.54
N ALA A 552 0.31 -31.89 -4.37
CA ALA A 552 0.99 -32.28 -3.14
C ALA A 552 0.10 -33.22 -2.33
N VAL A 553 0.72 -34.21 -1.70
CA VAL A 553 0.06 -35.23 -0.87
C VAL A 553 0.62 -35.12 0.54
N LEU A 554 -0.23 -34.78 1.50
CA LEU A 554 0.19 -34.57 2.89
C LEU A 554 0.34 -35.90 3.63
N GLU A 555 -0.60 -36.82 3.47
CA GLU A 555 -0.54 -38.15 4.06
C GLU A 555 -0.38 -39.22 2.97
N PRO A 556 0.85 -39.50 2.52
CA PRO A 556 1.05 -40.35 1.36
C PRO A 556 0.62 -41.80 1.58
N LEU A 557 -0.17 -42.31 0.64
CA LEU A 557 -0.46 -43.72 0.43
C LEU A 557 0.13 -44.15 -0.91
N LYS A 558 1.02 -45.15 -0.88
CA LYS A 558 1.69 -45.67 -2.08
C LYS A 558 0.71 -46.44 -2.94
N VAL A 559 0.74 -46.20 -4.25
CA VAL A 559 -0.07 -46.88 -5.25
C VAL A 559 0.82 -47.39 -6.37
N THR A 560 0.70 -48.67 -6.70
CA THR A 560 1.42 -49.33 -7.79
C THR A 560 0.44 -49.69 -8.90
N ILE A 561 0.61 -49.08 -10.06
CA ILE A 561 -0.21 -49.33 -11.25
C ILE A 561 0.37 -50.54 -11.99
N THR A 562 -0.40 -51.60 -12.23
CA THR A 562 0.14 -52.86 -12.78
C THR A 562 0.30 -52.85 -14.30
N ASN A 563 -0.48 -52.03 -15.01
CA ASN A 563 -0.62 -52.07 -16.48
C ASN A 563 -0.21 -50.77 -17.20
N LEU A 564 0.75 -50.00 -16.67
CA LEU A 564 1.16 -48.69 -17.21
C LEU A 564 2.62 -48.64 -17.69
N TYR A 565 2.86 -47.87 -18.75
CA TYR A 565 4.19 -47.43 -19.22
C TYR A 565 4.46 -45.98 -18.79
N HIS A 566 5.74 -45.62 -18.60
CA HIS A 566 6.17 -44.27 -18.22
C HIS A 566 5.69 -43.19 -19.21
N SER A 567 5.12 -42.10 -18.72
CA SER A 567 4.70 -40.96 -19.54
C SER A 567 4.96 -39.62 -18.82
N LEU A 568 4.87 -38.52 -19.57
CA LEU A 568 4.89 -37.16 -19.03
C LEU A 568 3.49 -36.56 -19.18
N VAL A 569 2.98 -35.98 -18.09
CA VAL A 569 1.67 -35.32 -18.03
C VAL A 569 1.91 -33.81 -17.98
N GLN A 570 1.21 -33.06 -18.83
CA GLN A 570 1.23 -31.61 -18.80
C GLN A 570 0.15 -31.10 -17.86
N VAL A 571 0.53 -30.28 -16.90
CA VAL A 571 -0.35 -29.71 -15.88
C VAL A 571 -0.37 -28.19 -16.06
N PRO A 572 -1.53 -27.56 -16.28
CA PRO A 572 -1.63 -26.11 -16.38
C PRO A 572 -1.43 -25.46 -15.01
N ASP A 573 -0.62 -24.41 -14.96
CA ASP A 573 -0.35 -23.67 -13.71
C ASP A 573 -1.60 -22.92 -13.24
N PHE A 574 -2.36 -22.38 -14.20
CA PHE A 574 -3.57 -21.59 -13.97
C PHE A 574 -4.73 -22.16 -14.80
N PRO A 575 -5.61 -23.02 -14.25
CA PRO A 575 -6.65 -23.68 -15.04
C PRO A 575 -7.72 -22.76 -15.64
N ALA A 576 -7.88 -21.55 -15.10
CA ALA A 576 -8.78 -20.55 -15.70
C ALA A 576 -8.15 -19.85 -16.92
N ASN A 577 -6.82 -19.93 -17.08
CA ASN A 577 -6.09 -19.31 -18.17
C ASN A 577 -4.82 -20.12 -18.48
N GLU A 578 -4.96 -21.14 -19.31
CA GLU A 578 -3.88 -22.08 -19.67
C GLU A 578 -2.72 -21.42 -20.42
N GLU A 579 -2.93 -20.25 -21.03
CA GLU A 579 -1.89 -19.51 -21.77
C GLU A 579 -0.78 -18.98 -20.85
N ARG A 580 -1.04 -18.87 -19.54
CA ARG A 580 -0.08 -18.31 -18.57
C ARG A 580 1.04 -19.24 -18.18
N GLY A 581 0.93 -20.54 -18.45
CA GLY A 581 1.96 -21.49 -18.10
C GLY A 581 1.44 -22.91 -17.87
N SER A 582 2.36 -23.85 -18.05
CA SER A 582 2.17 -25.24 -17.69
C SER A 582 3.52 -25.87 -17.36
N HIS A 583 3.51 -26.86 -16.48
CA HIS A 583 4.66 -27.67 -16.15
C HIS A 583 4.43 -29.14 -16.52
N LYS A 584 5.52 -29.91 -16.59
CA LYS A 584 5.47 -31.35 -16.90
C LYS A 584 5.73 -32.15 -15.64
N VAL A 585 4.84 -33.08 -15.35
CA VAL A 585 4.92 -34.00 -14.21
C VAL A 585 5.17 -35.42 -14.73
N PRO A 586 6.18 -36.14 -14.20
CA PRO A 586 6.37 -37.55 -14.55
C PRO A 586 5.18 -38.37 -14.07
N PHE A 587 4.69 -39.29 -14.90
CA PHE A 587 3.69 -40.29 -14.52
C PHE A 587 4.30 -41.67 -14.67
N THR A 588 4.57 -42.31 -13.54
CA THR A 588 5.26 -43.59 -13.50
C THR A 588 4.39 -44.68 -12.87
N ARG A 589 4.91 -45.90 -12.85
CA ARG A 589 4.23 -47.05 -12.24
C ARG A 589 3.87 -46.82 -10.77
N THR A 590 4.69 -46.06 -10.06
CA THR A 590 4.50 -45.77 -8.63
C THR A 590 4.06 -44.32 -8.47
N ILE A 591 2.89 -44.15 -7.88
CA ILE A 591 2.34 -42.84 -7.51
C ILE A 591 1.96 -42.84 -6.04
N TYR A 592 1.74 -41.65 -5.50
CA TYR A 592 1.21 -41.45 -4.16
C TYR A 592 -0.06 -40.63 -4.25
N ILE A 593 -1.04 -41.01 -3.44
CA ILE A 593 -2.32 -40.30 -3.27
C ILE A 593 -2.54 -40.01 -1.78
N GLU A 594 -3.49 -39.15 -1.46
CA GLU A 594 -3.87 -38.93 -0.06
C GLU A 594 -4.44 -40.21 0.55
N ARG A 595 -4.03 -40.49 1.78
CA ARG A 595 -4.58 -41.59 2.58
C ARG A 595 -6.09 -41.49 2.74
N SER A 596 -6.62 -40.27 2.82
CA SER A 596 -8.07 -40.01 2.94
C SER A 596 -8.86 -40.28 1.64
N ASP A 597 -8.18 -40.41 0.49
CA ASP A 597 -8.79 -40.71 -0.81
C ASP A 597 -8.96 -42.21 -1.08
N PHE A 598 -8.60 -43.07 -0.12
CA PHE A 598 -8.95 -44.49 -0.11
C PHE A 598 -9.72 -44.89 1.17
N ARG A 599 -10.80 -45.67 1.00
CA ARG A 599 -11.51 -46.33 2.11
C ARG A 599 -11.89 -47.76 1.74
N GLU A 600 -11.78 -48.67 2.71
CA GLU A 600 -12.21 -50.07 2.52
C GLU A 600 -13.74 -50.21 2.54
N VAL A 601 -14.41 -49.42 3.39
CA VAL A 601 -15.87 -49.42 3.51
C VAL A 601 -16.46 -48.21 2.81
N MET A 602 -17.44 -48.46 1.96
CA MET A 602 -18.17 -47.39 1.27
C MET A 602 -19.17 -46.71 2.21
N GLU A 603 -19.00 -45.42 2.42
CA GLU A 603 -19.95 -44.57 3.15
C GLU A 603 -20.79 -43.73 2.19
N LYS A 604 -22.01 -43.40 2.62
CA LYS A 604 -22.94 -42.57 1.84
C LYS A 604 -22.31 -41.18 1.63
N GLY A 605 -22.07 -40.81 0.37
CA GLY A 605 -21.48 -39.51 -0.01
C GLY A 605 -19.98 -39.57 -0.33
N TYR A 606 -19.28 -40.68 -0.08
CA TYR A 606 -17.88 -40.84 -0.44
C TYR A 606 -17.70 -41.11 -1.95
N LYS A 607 -16.94 -40.25 -2.64
CA LYS A 607 -16.78 -40.27 -4.11
C LYS A 607 -15.40 -40.72 -4.61
N ARG A 608 -14.47 -41.06 -3.72
CA ARG A 608 -13.08 -41.44 -4.08
C ARG A 608 -12.91 -42.96 -4.10
N LEU A 609 -11.67 -43.46 -4.06
CA LEU A 609 -11.35 -44.86 -4.31
C LEU A 609 -11.87 -45.77 -3.19
N THR A 610 -12.63 -46.80 -3.57
CA THR A 610 -12.98 -47.93 -2.70
C THR A 610 -12.78 -49.24 -3.49
N PRO A 611 -12.85 -50.42 -2.85
CA PRO A 611 -12.76 -51.69 -3.58
C PRO A 611 -13.74 -51.80 -4.76
N ASP A 612 -14.95 -51.25 -4.60
CA ASP A 612 -16.03 -51.33 -5.59
C ASP A 612 -16.21 -50.03 -6.41
N GLN A 613 -15.39 -49.00 -6.17
CA GLN A 613 -15.54 -47.69 -6.82
C GLN A 613 -14.21 -47.15 -7.37
N PRO A 614 -14.09 -46.99 -8.70
CA PRO A 614 -12.91 -46.40 -9.30
C PRO A 614 -12.85 -44.87 -9.13
N VAL A 615 -11.66 -44.30 -9.31
CA VAL A 615 -11.43 -42.84 -9.21
C VAL A 615 -10.56 -42.34 -10.36
N GLY A 616 -10.84 -41.13 -10.84
CA GLY A 616 -10.02 -40.48 -11.85
C GLY A 616 -8.75 -39.85 -11.26
N LEU A 617 -7.66 -39.85 -12.01
CA LEU A 617 -6.44 -39.10 -11.69
C LEU A 617 -6.45 -37.77 -12.43
N ARG A 618 -6.28 -36.65 -11.71
CA ARG A 618 -6.24 -35.31 -12.31
C ARG A 618 -5.12 -35.20 -13.35
N HIS A 619 -5.41 -34.55 -14.48
CA HIS A 619 -4.50 -34.30 -15.62
C HIS A 619 -3.94 -35.53 -16.34
N ALA A 620 -3.92 -36.71 -15.71
CA ALA A 620 -3.30 -37.91 -16.25
C ALA A 620 -4.10 -38.57 -17.40
N GLY A 621 -5.41 -38.31 -17.50
CA GLY A 621 -6.28 -38.96 -18.49
C GLY A 621 -6.56 -40.45 -18.21
N TYR A 622 -6.43 -40.87 -16.94
CA TYR A 622 -6.63 -42.25 -16.50
C TYR A 622 -7.61 -42.33 -15.33
N VAL A 623 -8.33 -43.46 -15.27
CA VAL A 623 -9.17 -43.90 -14.15
C VAL A 623 -8.52 -45.13 -13.53
N ILE A 624 -8.38 -45.16 -12.21
CA ILE A 624 -7.77 -46.29 -11.47
C ILE A 624 -8.84 -47.10 -10.72
N SER A 625 -8.68 -48.43 -10.74
CA SER A 625 -9.52 -49.40 -10.05
C SER A 625 -8.65 -50.29 -9.15
N LEU A 626 -9.11 -50.53 -7.92
CA LEU A 626 -8.39 -51.35 -6.94
C LEU A 626 -8.34 -52.82 -7.39
N GLN A 627 -7.17 -53.44 -7.32
CA GLN A 627 -7.02 -54.89 -7.43
C GLN A 627 -6.75 -55.52 -6.06
N LYS A 628 -5.86 -54.92 -5.28
CA LYS A 628 -5.41 -55.47 -4.01
C LYS A 628 -4.99 -54.36 -3.05
N SER A 629 -5.41 -54.48 -1.79
CA SER A 629 -4.88 -53.67 -0.69
C SER A 629 -3.85 -54.48 0.08
N ILE A 630 -2.66 -53.89 0.31
CA ILE A 630 -1.58 -54.48 1.08
C ILE A 630 -1.58 -53.83 2.46
N LYS A 631 -1.66 -54.67 3.50
CA LYS A 631 -1.69 -54.26 4.91
C LYS A 631 -0.38 -54.60 5.60
N ASP A 632 -0.01 -53.79 6.58
CA ASP A 632 1.07 -54.10 7.50
C ASP A 632 0.62 -55.04 8.62
N ASN A 633 1.55 -55.40 9.51
CA ASN A 633 1.30 -56.27 10.66
C ASN A 633 0.28 -55.71 11.67
N SER A 634 -0.04 -54.41 11.59
CA SER A 634 -1.06 -53.76 12.42
C SER A 634 -2.43 -53.70 11.76
N GLY A 635 -2.55 -54.23 10.52
CA GLY A 635 -3.78 -54.18 9.73
C GLY A 635 -4.00 -52.86 8.99
N LYS A 636 -3.04 -51.93 9.03
CA LYS A 636 -3.13 -50.63 8.33
C LYS A 636 -2.71 -50.79 6.88
N VAL A 637 -3.45 -50.17 5.97
CA VAL A 637 -3.15 -50.21 4.53
C VAL A 637 -1.92 -49.35 4.23
N VAL A 638 -0.91 -49.97 3.63
CA VAL A 638 0.39 -49.34 3.32
C VAL A 638 0.62 -49.16 1.82
N GLU A 639 0.04 -50.02 0.99
CA GLU A 639 0.18 -49.97 -0.46
C GLU A 639 -1.09 -50.47 -1.15
N LEU A 640 -1.44 -49.87 -2.28
CA LEU A 640 -2.53 -50.30 -3.15
C LEU A 640 -1.98 -50.75 -4.51
N GLU A 641 -2.42 -51.91 -4.99
CA GLU A 641 -2.21 -52.32 -6.37
C GLU A 641 -3.48 -52.01 -7.17
N VAL A 642 -3.31 -51.27 -8.27
CA VAL A 642 -4.42 -50.79 -9.10
C VAL A 642 -4.17 -51.08 -10.57
N THR A 643 -5.25 -51.13 -11.35
CA THR A 643 -5.19 -51.05 -12.81
C THR A 643 -5.68 -49.69 -13.27
N CYS A 644 -5.12 -49.18 -14.36
CA CYS A 644 -5.57 -47.96 -15.00
C CYS A 644 -6.27 -48.24 -16.34
N THR A 645 -7.34 -47.50 -16.61
CA THR A 645 -8.02 -47.44 -17.91
C THR A 645 -8.03 -45.99 -18.41
N LYS A 646 -7.89 -45.77 -19.72
CA LYS A 646 -7.98 -44.41 -20.28
C LYS A 646 -9.37 -43.83 -20.04
N THR A 647 -9.45 -42.55 -19.69
CA THR A 647 -10.73 -41.90 -19.35
C THR A 647 -11.77 -42.00 -20.46
N ASP A 648 -11.37 -42.01 -21.72
CA ASP A 648 -12.28 -42.14 -22.88
C ASP A 648 -12.94 -43.52 -23.00
N SER A 649 -12.30 -44.55 -22.44
CA SER A 649 -12.76 -45.95 -22.50
C SER A 649 -13.33 -46.46 -21.18
N ALA A 650 -13.26 -45.65 -20.12
CA ALA A 650 -13.73 -45.98 -18.79
C ALA A 650 -15.10 -45.36 -18.52
N GLU A 651 -15.90 -45.98 -17.64
CA GLU A 651 -17.06 -45.30 -17.08
C GLU A 651 -16.62 -44.02 -16.36
N LYS A 652 -17.39 -42.94 -16.53
CA LYS A 652 -17.06 -41.64 -15.96
C LYS A 652 -16.94 -41.74 -14.43
N PRO A 653 -15.77 -41.50 -13.84
CA PRO A 653 -15.57 -41.66 -12.41
C PRO A 653 -16.35 -40.60 -11.63
N LYS A 654 -16.70 -40.91 -10.38
CA LYS A 654 -17.46 -39.98 -9.51
C LYS A 654 -16.64 -38.78 -9.04
N ALA A 655 -15.31 -38.89 -9.04
CA ALA A 655 -14.39 -37.82 -8.67
C ALA A 655 -13.03 -37.99 -9.34
N PHE A 656 -12.27 -36.89 -9.39
CA PHE A 656 -10.86 -36.86 -9.77
C PHE A 656 -10.01 -36.38 -8.58
N ILE A 657 -9.00 -37.17 -8.23
CA ILE A 657 -8.08 -36.91 -7.12
C ILE A 657 -6.71 -36.46 -7.64
N HIS A 658 -5.98 -35.72 -6.81
CA HIS A 658 -4.59 -35.36 -7.08
C HIS A 658 -3.67 -36.55 -6.73
N TRP A 659 -2.48 -36.54 -7.31
CA TRP A 659 -1.49 -37.58 -7.15
C TRP A 659 -0.10 -36.97 -7.37
N VAL A 660 0.93 -37.64 -6.89
CA VAL A 660 2.32 -37.27 -7.18
C VAL A 660 3.13 -38.51 -7.57
N SER A 661 4.08 -38.36 -8.49
CA SER A 661 5.02 -39.41 -8.88
C SER A 661 6.42 -38.84 -8.94
N GLN A 662 7.42 -39.64 -8.57
CA GLN A 662 8.79 -39.17 -8.30
C GLN A 662 8.83 -37.86 -7.48
N PRO A 663 8.10 -37.79 -6.34
CA PRO A 663 7.92 -36.54 -5.62
C PRO A 663 9.18 -36.10 -4.86
N LEU A 664 9.20 -34.82 -4.52
CA LEU A 664 10.09 -34.25 -3.52
C LEU A 664 9.49 -34.42 -2.14
N LYS A 665 10.33 -34.66 -1.13
CA LYS A 665 9.90 -34.68 0.27
C LYS A 665 9.88 -33.26 0.83
N CYS A 666 8.84 -32.92 1.59
CA CYS A 666 8.73 -31.64 2.24
C CYS A 666 8.05 -31.73 3.61
N GLU A 667 8.33 -30.75 4.47
CA GLU A 667 7.59 -30.50 5.70
C GLU A 667 6.43 -29.56 5.38
N VAL A 668 5.23 -29.86 5.88
CA VAL A 668 4.07 -28.99 5.76
C VAL A 668 3.55 -28.64 7.14
N ARG A 669 3.36 -27.34 7.40
CA ARG A 669 2.85 -26.81 8.67
C ARG A 669 1.42 -26.33 8.48
N LEU A 670 0.49 -26.98 9.18
CA LEU A 670 -0.92 -26.63 9.19
C LEU A 670 -1.21 -25.81 10.44
N TYR A 671 -1.79 -24.63 10.25
CA TYR A 671 -2.09 -23.68 11.31
C TYR A 671 -3.60 -23.56 11.53
N GLU A 672 -4.01 -23.57 12.80
CA GLU A 672 -5.37 -23.23 13.26
C GLU A 672 -5.30 -21.97 14.15
N ASN A 673 -6.46 -21.49 14.62
CA ASN A 673 -6.53 -20.34 15.52
C ASN A 673 -5.70 -20.57 16.79
N LEU A 674 -4.87 -19.58 17.17
CA LEU A 674 -4.03 -19.63 18.36
C LEU A 674 -4.84 -19.61 19.65
N PHE A 675 -5.95 -18.88 19.66
CA PHE A 675 -6.85 -18.73 20.80
C PHE A 675 -8.16 -19.46 20.53
N LYS A 676 -8.75 -20.05 21.57
CA LYS A 676 -10.02 -20.77 21.46
C LYS A 676 -11.20 -19.81 21.36
N HIS A 677 -11.15 -18.67 22.04
CA HIS A 677 -12.23 -17.68 22.07
C HIS A 677 -11.95 -16.46 21.17
N SER A 678 -13.03 -15.82 20.71
CA SER A 678 -12.95 -14.63 19.84
C SER A 678 -12.35 -13.42 20.54
N TYR A 679 -12.49 -13.32 21.87
CA TYR A 679 -12.00 -12.21 22.69
C TYR A 679 -11.12 -12.75 23.82
N PRO A 680 -9.87 -13.15 23.53
CA PRO A 680 -9.00 -13.79 24.51
C PRO A 680 -8.55 -12.84 25.64
N GLU A 681 -8.63 -11.52 25.42
CA GLU A 681 -8.24 -10.50 26.41
C GLU A 681 -9.37 -10.13 27.37
N ASP A 682 -10.61 -10.55 27.12
CA ASP A 682 -11.76 -10.20 27.95
C ASP A 682 -11.79 -11.10 29.20
N SER A 683 -11.65 -10.49 30.38
CA SER A 683 -11.71 -11.20 31.66
C SER A 683 -13.06 -11.85 31.97
N GLN A 684 -14.15 -11.42 31.31
CA GLN A 684 -15.45 -12.09 31.44
C GLN A 684 -15.49 -13.41 30.66
N VAL A 685 -14.75 -13.50 29.56
CA VAL A 685 -14.67 -14.68 28.69
C VAL A 685 -13.56 -15.62 29.17
N VAL A 686 -12.41 -15.06 29.55
CA VAL A 686 -11.22 -15.79 30.00
C VAL A 686 -10.80 -15.26 31.38
N PRO A 687 -11.42 -15.75 32.48
CA PRO A 687 -11.17 -15.25 33.84
C PRO A 687 -9.72 -15.43 34.30
N GLU A 688 -9.06 -16.49 33.83
CA GLU A 688 -7.67 -16.81 34.17
C GLU A 688 -6.64 -16.05 33.30
N GLY A 689 -7.13 -15.17 32.42
CA GLY A 689 -6.33 -14.34 31.52
C GLY A 689 -5.94 -15.05 30.21
N PHE A 690 -5.59 -14.24 29.20
CA PHE A 690 -5.41 -14.69 27.81
C PHE A 690 -4.44 -15.86 27.58
N LEU A 691 -3.51 -16.13 28.50
CA LEU A 691 -2.56 -17.24 28.37
C LEU A 691 -3.21 -18.62 28.57
N SER A 692 -4.30 -18.72 29.34
CA SER A 692 -5.02 -19.99 29.50
C SER A 692 -5.89 -20.34 28.29
N ASP A 693 -6.13 -19.37 27.39
CA ASP A 693 -6.98 -19.55 26.21
C ASP A 693 -6.26 -20.10 24.98
N ILE A 694 -4.99 -20.48 25.13
CA ILE A 694 -4.18 -20.97 24.02
C ILE A 694 -4.68 -22.34 23.56
N ASN A 695 -4.77 -22.50 22.24
CA ASN A 695 -5.07 -23.75 21.57
C ASN A 695 -3.76 -24.52 21.31
N HIS A 696 -3.59 -25.65 22.01
CA HIS A 696 -2.42 -26.51 21.84
C HIS A 696 -2.39 -27.24 20.49
N ASP A 697 -3.56 -27.44 19.86
CA ASP A 697 -3.69 -28.05 18.53
C ASP A 697 -3.56 -27.03 17.40
N SER A 698 -3.09 -25.81 17.71
CA SER A 698 -2.99 -24.71 16.73
C SER A 698 -1.91 -24.91 15.65
N LEU A 699 -1.01 -25.87 15.83
CA LEU A 699 0.04 -26.21 14.87
C LEU A 699 0.14 -27.73 14.72
N GLN A 700 -0.11 -28.24 13.52
CA GLN A 700 0.17 -29.61 13.13
C GLN A 700 1.32 -29.63 12.11
N VAL A 701 2.38 -30.36 12.41
CA VAL A 701 3.55 -30.51 11.52
C VAL A 701 3.50 -31.88 10.84
N ILE A 702 3.56 -31.87 9.52
CA ILE A 702 3.59 -33.06 8.66
C ILE A 702 4.97 -33.16 8.03
N GLU A 703 5.83 -34.04 8.54
CA GLU A 703 7.25 -34.10 8.14
C GLU A 703 7.49 -34.84 6.81
N ASN A 704 6.59 -35.74 6.42
CA ASN A 704 6.77 -36.66 5.30
C ASN A 704 5.79 -36.41 4.15
N ALA A 705 5.38 -35.15 3.96
CA ALA A 705 4.56 -34.77 2.83
C ALA A 705 5.37 -34.89 1.53
N LEU A 706 4.65 -35.14 0.43
CA LEU A 706 5.22 -35.34 -0.90
C LEU A 706 4.66 -34.29 -1.85
N VAL A 707 5.52 -33.55 -2.53
CA VAL A 707 5.14 -32.51 -3.49
C VAL A 707 5.71 -32.81 -4.88
N ASP A 708 5.00 -32.36 -5.90
CA ASP A 708 5.44 -32.43 -7.29
C ASP A 708 6.83 -31.79 -7.49
N TYR A 709 7.59 -32.31 -8.45
CA TYR A 709 8.95 -31.87 -8.78
C TYR A 709 9.00 -30.42 -9.30
N SER A 710 7.88 -29.90 -9.83
CA SER A 710 7.75 -28.53 -10.32
C SER A 710 8.16 -27.46 -9.31
N VAL A 711 8.02 -27.74 -8.00
CA VAL A 711 8.37 -26.78 -6.94
C VAL A 711 9.86 -26.77 -6.56
N SER A 712 10.71 -27.60 -7.19
CA SER A 712 12.15 -27.67 -6.88
C SER A 712 12.89 -26.33 -7.02
N GLY A 713 12.44 -25.46 -7.93
CA GLY A 713 13.00 -24.14 -8.17
C GLY A 713 12.39 -23.00 -7.36
N ALA A 714 11.47 -23.30 -6.44
CA ALA A 714 10.76 -22.29 -5.66
C ALA A 714 11.69 -21.51 -4.73
N LYS A 715 11.44 -20.21 -4.60
CA LYS A 715 12.11 -19.29 -3.69
C LYS A 715 11.27 -19.09 -2.44
N VAL A 716 11.91 -18.64 -1.36
CA VAL A 716 11.22 -18.29 -0.12
C VAL A 716 10.13 -17.25 -0.40
N PHE A 717 8.96 -17.44 0.20
CA PHE A 717 7.72 -16.69 -0.05
C PHE A 717 7.02 -16.96 -1.40
N ASP A 718 7.49 -17.89 -2.23
CA ASP A 718 6.70 -18.34 -3.38
C ASP A 718 5.43 -19.05 -2.88
N LYS A 719 4.32 -18.76 -3.55
CA LYS A 719 2.98 -19.25 -3.18
C LYS A 719 2.50 -20.25 -4.20
N PHE A 720 1.84 -21.31 -3.73
CA PHE A 720 1.27 -22.36 -4.56
C PHE A 720 -0.13 -22.69 -4.09
N GLN A 721 -0.99 -23.07 -5.03
CA GLN A 721 -2.20 -23.79 -4.70
C GLN A 721 -1.91 -25.29 -4.76
N PHE A 722 -1.90 -25.97 -3.61
CA PHE A 722 -1.88 -27.42 -3.58
C PHE A 722 -3.28 -27.93 -3.90
N GLU A 723 -3.41 -28.61 -5.05
CA GLU A 723 -4.70 -29.02 -5.58
C GLU A 723 -5.53 -29.79 -4.57
N ARG A 724 -6.80 -29.37 -4.39
CA ARG A 724 -7.78 -29.91 -3.42
C ARG A 724 -7.43 -29.74 -1.94
N VAL A 725 -6.25 -29.25 -1.60
CA VAL A 725 -5.80 -29.09 -0.20
C VAL A 725 -5.98 -27.64 0.27
N GLY A 726 -5.36 -26.68 -0.42
CA GLY A 726 -5.30 -25.30 0.06
C GLY A 726 -4.23 -24.48 -0.62
N TYR A 727 -4.02 -23.27 -0.11
CA TYR A 727 -2.91 -22.41 -0.53
C TYR A 727 -1.76 -22.51 0.46
N PHE A 728 -0.55 -22.59 -0.08
CA PHE A 728 0.68 -22.79 0.68
C PHE A 728 1.74 -21.80 0.23
N SER A 729 2.66 -21.47 1.14
CA SER A 729 3.82 -20.63 0.86
C SER A 729 5.08 -21.31 1.35
N LEU A 730 6.17 -21.17 0.59
CA LEU A 730 7.48 -21.67 1.02
C LEU A 730 8.00 -20.82 2.20
N ASP A 731 8.27 -21.47 3.32
CA ASP A 731 8.72 -20.84 4.58
C ASP A 731 10.22 -20.48 4.52
N PRO A 732 10.67 -19.42 5.21
CA PRO A 732 12.08 -19.06 5.32
C PRO A 732 12.99 -20.14 5.93
N ASP A 733 12.46 -21.10 6.68
CA ASP A 733 13.22 -22.26 7.17
C ASP A 733 13.59 -23.25 6.05
N SER A 734 13.09 -23.05 4.83
CA SER A 734 13.38 -23.92 3.68
C SER A 734 14.84 -23.79 3.22
N THR A 735 15.43 -24.94 2.93
CA THR A 735 16.78 -25.06 2.36
C THR A 735 16.71 -25.87 1.06
N LYS A 736 17.83 -25.95 0.33
CA LYS A 736 17.91 -26.77 -0.90
C LYS A 736 17.64 -28.26 -0.66
N GLU A 737 17.86 -28.74 0.57
CA GLU A 737 17.70 -30.15 0.95
C GLU A 737 16.36 -30.43 1.63
N LYS A 738 15.78 -29.42 2.29
CA LYS A 738 14.53 -29.53 3.04
C LYS A 738 13.60 -28.38 2.67
N LEU A 739 12.54 -28.68 1.92
CA LEU A 739 11.47 -27.75 1.63
C LEU A 739 10.46 -27.73 2.78
N VAL A 740 10.06 -26.53 3.20
CA VAL A 740 9.08 -26.30 4.27
C VAL A 740 7.97 -25.41 3.75
N PHE A 741 6.74 -25.87 3.82
CA PHE A 741 5.56 -25.12 3.38
C PHE A 741 4.64 -24.80 4.55
N ASN A 742 4.17 -23.55 4.61
CA ASN A 742 3.15 -23.10 5.52
C ASN A 742 1.79 -23.12 4.82
N ARG A 743 0.75 -23.64 5.48
CA ARG A 743 -0.64 -23.46 5.00
C ARG A 743 -1.04 -22.00 5.21
N THR A 744 -1.23 -21.29 4.09
CA THR A 744 -1.67 -19.91 4.07
C THR A 744 -3.14 -19.81 4.47
N VAL A 745 -4.00 -20.48 3.70
CA VAL A 745 -5.46 -20.51 3.88
C VAL A 745 -6.04 -21.76 3.20
N THR A 746 -7.13 -22.28 3.72
CA THR A 746 -7.89 -23.39 3.11
C THR A 746 -8.57 -22.94 1.80
N LEU A 747 -9.03 -23.91 1.00
CA LEU A 747 -9.95 -23.59 -0.10
C LEU A 747 -11.31 -23.17 0.47
N LYS A 748 -12.13 -22.48 -0.33
CA LYS A 748 -13.46 -22.04 0.10
C LYS A 748 -14.29 -23.26 0.54
N GLU A 749 -14.62 -23.33 1.81
CA GLU A 749 -15.52 -24.37 2.33
C GLU A 749 -16.95 -24.07 1.91
N ASP A 750 -17.67 -25.12 1.50
CA ASP A 750 -19.12 -25.07 1.31
C ASP A 750 -19.75 -24.97 2.71
N PRO A 751 -20.49 -23.90 3.04
CA PRO A 751 -21.09 -23.73 4.38
C PRO A 751 -22.02 -24.87 4.82
N GLY A 752 -22.43 -25.74 3.89
CA GLY A 752 -23.26 -26.92 4.14
C GLY A 752 -22.49 -28.22 4.39
N LYS A 753 -21.18 -28.18 4.67
CA LYS A 753 -20.33 -29.36 4.95
C LYS A 753 -19.58 -29.28 6.28
N ILE A 754 -20.19 -28.66 7.29
CA ILE A 754 -19.79 -28.83 8.70
C ILE A 754 -20.49 -30.06 9.25
#